data_AF-A0A5N1J2X1-F1
#
_entry.id   AF-A0A5N1J2X1-F1
#
_cell.length_a   1.000
_cell.length_b   1.000
_cell.length_c   1.000
_cell.angle_alpha   90.00
_cell.angle_beta   90.00
_cell.angle_gamma   90.00
#
_symmetry.space_group_name_H-M   'P 1'
#
loop_
_entity.id
_entity.type
_entity.pdbx_description
1 polymer ?
#
loop_
_entity_poly.entity_id
_entity_poly.type
_entity_poly.pdbx_seq_one_letter_code
_entity_poly.pdbx_strand_id
1 'polypeptide(L)'
;MEKPTKKSDLLDRDPKQLEADLYDQDTEHFNPELYDRDPKHFETDKAALRLLLQAAVNVELFTIPLYMTALYSLQGRHQITGNNNLYEGRLWPGLAPSFQPGKSVGKNIKENEEAFNTIFSVFIEEMLHLQLASNLANALGTTPKFTYLSPGPGYAWLCYGEENTIIPHIIDFKDCEYRRPENWNPDQPEVKIDYSKIRVKLGELDQRQNDLFLAIEAPEDYARARIKPEYESKYLHTAPLKNWRPGVQLPMFGSIGMLYQIIWDYLDITYKDEEGNITTLFEKMYSPGAVQRDIFNTASPSHPYREYQGIETTVAGWLPEKAKNEIIYKLICAITDQGEGAGIRKRIRKASFGLQAVKPDYQPSEVALKADYPSYTDTGKPAPSSHAAARFGNGAEDHFERFTRIREDLGDPENGIPNKILTWSEWHKTNTWQAADFMVEGAAYKPPLPRPEEIAAAMNRLKNDPQKREENYLQFCEIATGAIAGITTVLDKYWADSSVGFPFPSMGGSGDRIMMCWAVFGQLPDLSVPVKVRDTSGKTLYHACQGIYLGQDKDQTDVTCASPEIYHNCRGSNSCKAEGGCGFVQKVGESKSCGQSVHFQKVAQPVLCGGPTPKPQKETLYSAPGDNICASYGGCAVPISASQIYPVIQQATSPDENDVTSGIMELNDYAIDWRTGEYTTVNLDGDTIPFGTGELVYKIAWDAYAAVMKKRDPNWSENPPATSDVRMVFPPST
;
A
#
# COMPACT_ATOMS: atom_id res chain seq x y z
N MET A 1 -15.18 -31.41 61.61
CA MET A 1 -14.47 -30.40 62.41
C MET A 1 -12.99 -30.59 62.16
N GLU A 2 -12.36 -29.69 61.41
CA GLU A 2 -10.98 -29.22 61.61
C GLU A 2 -10.69 -28.09 60.61
N LYS A 3 -10.04 -27.03 61.10
CA LYS A 3 -9.80 -25.73 60.43
C LYS A 3 -8.51 -25.77 59.59
N PRO A 4 -8.37 -24.87 58.58
CA PRO A 4 -7.09 -24.54 58.00
C PRO A 4 -6.40 -23.38 58.75
N THR A 5 -5.12 -23.57 59.10
CA THR A 5 -4.10 -22.54 59.39
C THR A 5 -3.05 -22.69 58.28
N LYS A 6 -2.52 -21.65 57.61
CA LYS A 6 -1.87 -20.45 58.12
C LYS A 6 -2.06 -19.29 57.13
N LYS A 7 -2.43 -18.13 57.65
CA LYS A 7 -2.49 -16.84 56.93
C LYS A 7 -1.66 -15.76 57.65
N SER A 8 -0.63 -16.17 58.41
CA SER A 8 0.07 -15.31 59.37
C SER A 8 1.48 -14.87 58.99
N ASP A 9 2.10 -15.38 57.92
CA ASP A 9 3.54 -15.14 57.69
C ASP A 9 3.82 -14.03 56.66
N LEU A 10 2.80 -13.25 56.26
CA LEU A 10 2.93 -12.15 55.28
C LEU A 10 2.88 -10.74 55.89
N LEU A 11 2.72 -10.61 57.22
CA LEU A 11 2.51 -9.31 57.86
C LEU A 11 3.75 -8.73 58.58
N ASP A 12 4.89 -9.44 58.58
CA ASP A 12 6.11 -9.02 59.28
C ASP A 12 7.34 -8.83 58.36
N ARG A 13 7.15 -8.77 57.04
CA ARG A 13 8.26 -8.47 56.11
C ARG A 13 8.41 -6.96 55.93
N ASP A 14 9.64 -6.47 56.07
CA ASP A 14 10.01 -5.07 55.84
C ASP A 14 9.55 -4.65 54.42
N PRO A 15 8.78 -3.55 54.27
CA PRO A 15 8.32 -3.05 52.98
C PRO A 15 9.44 -2.89 51.95
N LYS A 16 10.66 -2.54 52.37
CA LYS A 16 11.82 -2.44 51.46
C LYS A 16 12.32 -3.79 50.95
N GLN A 17 12.11 -4.85 51.72
CA GLN A 17 12.46 -6.23 51.33
C GLN A 17 11.38 -6.83 50.42
N LEU A 18 10.11 -6.43 50.59
CA LEU A 18 9.02 -6.74 49.64
C LEU A 18 9.17 -6.00 48.30
N GLU A 19 9.68 -4.76 48.33
CA GLU A 19 10.01 -4.00 47.13
C GLU A 19 11.24 -4.60 46.42
N ALA A 20 12.27 -5.03 47.15
CA ALA A 20 13.41 -5.75 46.59
C ALA A 20 13.05 -7.14 46.03
N ASP A 21 12.21 -7.93 46.73
CA ASP A 21 11.79 -9.27 46.28
C ASP A 21 10.85 -9.23 45.06
N LEU A 22 10.13 -8.12 44.85
CA LEU A 22 9.36 -7.86 43.61
C LEU A 22 10.26 -7.46 42.43
N TYR A 23 11.41 -6.84 42.71
CA TYR A 23 12.43 -6.49 41.70
C TYR A 23 13.41 -7.65 41.39
N ASP A 24 13.56 -8.64 42.28
CA ASP A 24 14.56 -9.71 42.14
C ASP A 24 14.16 -10.81 41.14
N GLN A 25 12.91 -10.82 40.68
CA GLN A 25 12.44 -11.71 39.59
C GLN A 25 12.46 -11.05 38.19
N ASP A 26 12.84 -9.77 38.10
CA ASP A 26 12.90 -8.94 36.87
C ASP A 26 14.33 -8.79 36.30
N THR A 27 15.28 -9.59 36.78
CA THR A 27 16.74 -9.36 36.59
C THR A 27 17.30 -9.62 35.20
N GLU A 28 16.54 -10.21 34.26
CA GLU A 28 17.03 -10.44 32.89
C GLU A 28 16.92 -9.21 31.96
N HIS A 29 16.18 -8.15 32.31
CA HIS A 29 15.96 -6.98 31.45
C HIS A 29 16.24 -5.62 32.12
N PHE A 30 16.71 -5.59 33.37
CA PHE A 30 17.18 -4.34 33.98
C PHE A 30 18.49 -3.91 33.32
N ASN A 31 18.42 -2.91 32.43
CA ASN A 31 19.59 -2.26 31.87
C ASN A 31 19.88 -0.94 32.60
N PRO A 32 20.87 -0.89 33.50
CA PRO A 32 21.18 0.33 34.25
C PRO A 32 21.63 1.49 33.36
N GLU A 33 22.10 1.23 32.13
CA GLU A 33 22.54 2.29 31.20
C GLU A 33 21.39 3.15 30.66
N LEU A 34 20.14 2.73 30.86
CA LEU A 34 18.95 3.49 30.50
C LEU A 34 18.60 4.56 31.54
N TYR A 35 19.05 4.43 32.79
CA TYR A 35 18.60 5.29 33.89
C TYR A 35 19.67 6.28 34.33
N ASP A 36 19.24 7.50 34.68
CA ASP A 36 20.08 8.59 35.19
C ASP A 36 21.30 8.87 34.28
N ARG A 37 21.09 8.74 32.97
CA ARG A 37 22.14 8.91 31.95
C ARG A 37 22.59 10.36 31.91
N ASP A 38 23.89 10.58 31.74
CA ASP A 38 24.49 11.91 31.65
C ASP A 38 23.84 12.71 30.50
N PRO A 39 23.26 13.90 30.78
CA PRO A 39 22.59 14.74 29.78
C PRO A 39 23.41 15.05 28.52
N LYS A 40 24.75 14.97 28.57
CA LYS A 40 25.62 15.15 27.39
C LYS A 40 25.34 14.13 26.27
N HIS A 41 24.75 12.98 26.60
CA HIS A 41 24.41 11.94 25.63
C HIS A 41 23.11 12.21 24.87
N PHE A 42 22.30 13.16 25.33
CA PHE A 42 20.97 13.43 24.77
C PHE A 42 20.94 13.58 23.24
N GLU A 43 21.81 14.41 22.66
CA GLU A 43 21.82 14.61 21.20
C GLU A 43 22.29 13.36 20.43
N THR A 44 23.12 12.52 21.06
CA THR A 44 23.49 11.23 20.46
C THR A 44 22.32 10.26 20.50
N ASP A 45 21.65 10.13 21.64
CA ASP A 45 20.54 9.19 21.81
C ASP A 45 19.33 9.60 20.96
N LYS A 46 19.04 10.90 20.88
CA LYS A 46 18.05 11.49 19.96
C LYS A 46 18.38 11.20 18.50
N ALA A 47 19.64 11.35 18.08
CA ALA A 47 20.05 11.06 16.71
C ALA A 47 19.93 9.55 16.39
N ALA A 48 20.26 8.68 17.33
CA ALA A 48 20.09 7.24 17.19
C ALA A 48 18.61 6.86 17.03
N LEU A 49 17.74 7.36 17.92
CA LEU A 49 16.31 7.11 17.87
C LEU A 49 15.67 7.58 16.56
N ARG A 50 16.06 8.75 16.03
CA ARG A 50 15.59 9.23 14.72
C ARG A 50 15.92 8.27 13.58
N LEU A 51 17.12 7.70 13.57
CA LEU A 51 17.53 6.73 12.55
C LEU A 51 16.82 5.39 12.74
N LEU A 52 16.61 4.95 13.99
CA LEU A 52 15.87 3.72 14.29
C LEU A 52 14.41 3.84 13.82
N LEU A 53 13.76 4.98 14.05
CA LEU A 53 12.41 5.27 13.57
C LEU A 53 12.31 5.24 12.03
N GLN A 54 13.31 5.79 11.34
CA GLN A 54 13.38 5.70 9.89
C GLN A 54 13.69 4.27 9.40
N ALA A 55 14.50 3.50 10.14
CA ALA A 55 14.75 2.08 9.85
C ALA A 55 13.47 1.24 9.98
N ALA A 56 12.62 1.54 10.97
CA ALA A 56 11.30 0.92 11.11
C ALA A 56 10.42 1.23 9.89
N VAL A 57 10.27 2.50 9.50
CA VAL A 57 9.53 2.87 8.27
C VAL A 57 10.08 2.15 7.02
N ASN A 58 11.41 2.03 6.92
CA ASN A 58 12.05 1.37 5.79
C ASN A 58 11.72 -0.12 5.71
N VAL A 59 11.68 -0.83 6.84
CA VAL A 59 11.41 -2.28 6.85
C VAL A 59 9.93 -2.58 6.56
N GLU A 60 9.00 -1.81 7.14
CA GLU A 60 7.56 -1.94 6.84
C GLU A 60 7.24 -1.62 5.37
N LEU A 61 7.96 -0.67 4.76
CA LEU A 61 7.80 -0.40 3.33
C LEU A 61 8.43 -1.49 2.44
N PHE A 62 9.48 -2.17 2.94
CA PHE A 62 10.21 -3.19 2.20
C PHE A 62 9.44 -4.52 2.08
N THR A 63 8.58 -4.85 3.04
CA THR A 63 7.76 -6.07 2.99
C THR A 63 6.62 -5.95 1.96
N ILE A 64 6.04 -4.76 1.80
CA ILE A 64 4.88 -4.51 0.93
C ILE A 64 5.10 -5.01 -0.52
N PRO A 65 6.20 -4.68 -1.23
CA PRO A 65 6.42 -5.17 -2.60
C PRO A 65 6.65 -6.67 -2.69
N LEU A 66 7.29 -7.28 -1.67
CA LEU A 66 7.51 -8.72 -1.62
C LEU A 66 6.19 -9.48 -1.58
N TYR A 67 5.28 -9.07 -0.69
CA TYR A 67 3.98 -9.71 -0.55
C TYR A 67 3.06 -9.40 -1.72
N MET A 68 3.06 -8.16 -2.20
CA MET A 68 2.26 -7.74 -3.36
C MET A 68 2.63 -8.49 -4.64
N THR A 69 3.93 -8.67 -4.92
CA THR A 69 4.38 -9.35 -6.16
C THR A 69 4.04 -10.83 -6.16
N ALA A 70 4.23 -11.53 -5.03
CA ALA A 70 3.83 -12.92 -4.88
C ALA A 70 2.30 -13.09 -4.90
N LEU A 71 1.55 -12.22 -4.22
CA LEU A 71 0.08 -12.18 -4.25
C LEU A 71 -0.47 -12.17 -5.68
N TYR A 72 0.04 -11.28 -6.53
CA TYR A 72 -0.43 -11.14 -7.91
C TYR A 72 0.17 -12.15 -8.89
N SER A 73 1.13 -12.97 -8.46
CA SER A 73 1.65 -14.08 -9.26
C SER A 73 0.69 -15.28 -9.31
N LEU A 74 -0.25 -15.37 -8.36
CA LEU A 74 -1.26 -16.41 -8.30
C LEU A 74 -2.19 -16.34 -9.53
N GLN A 75 -2.35 -17.47 -10.20
CA GLN A 75 -3.22 -17.57 -11.37
C GLN A 75 -4.68 -17.51 -10.94
N GLY A 76 -5.48 -16.72 -11.66
CA GLY A 76 -6.92 -16.71 -11.48
C GLY A 76 -7.59 -15.53 -12.16
N ARG A 77 -8.88 -15.40 -11.95
CA ARG A 77 -9.71 -14.35 -12.53
C ARG A 77 -10.73 -13.83 -11.54
N HIS A 78 -11.15 -12.58 -11.70
CA HIS A 78 -12.20 -11.99 -10.87
C HIS A 78 -13.23 -11.23 -11.73
N GLN A 79 -14.38 -10.96 -11.13
CA GLN A 79 -15.37 -10.04 -11.70
C GLN A 79 -15.19 -8.67 -11.05
N ILE A 80 -15.41 -7.60 -11.83
CA ILE A 80 -15.53 -6.24 -11.30
C ILE A 80 -17.01 -5.99 -11.04
N THR A 81 -17.37 -5.83 -9.76
CA THR A 81 -18.76 -5.71 -9.30
C THR A 81 -18.96 -4.45 -8.49
N GLY A 82 -20.15 -3.88 -8.54
CA GLY A 82 -20.57 -2.76 -7.69
C GLY A 82 -22.09 -2.76 -7.54
N ASN A 83 -22.69 -1.71 -7.00
CA ASN A 83 -24.15 -1.54 -6.97
C ASN A 83 -24.70 -1.19 -8.38
N ASN A 84 -24.32 -1.96 -9.40
CA ASN A 84 -24.65 -1.81 -10.81
C ASN A 84 -24.35 -3.13 -11.54
N ASN A 85 -24.75 -3.22 -12.80
CA ASN A 85 -24.47 -4.40 -13.64
C ASN A 85 -23.58 -4.06 -14.85
N LEU A 86 -22.76 -3.01 -14.77
CA LEU A 86 -22.02 -2.47 -15.91
C LEU A 86 -21.11 -3.50 -16.59
N TYR A 87 -20.57 -4.41 -15.80
CA TYR A 87 -19.62 -5.45 -16.20
C TYR A 87 -20.20 -6.88 -16.05
N GLU A 88 -21.52 -7.01 -16.02
CA GLU A 88 -22.21 -8.29 -15.86
C GLU A 88 -21.63 -9.38 -16.78
N GLY A 89 -21.30 -10.54 -16.19
CA GLY A 89 -20.74 -11.67 -16.91
C GLY A 89 -19.28 -11.56 -17.37
N ARG A 90 -18.56 -10.46 -17.08
CA ARG A 90 -17.16 -10.29 -17.47
C ARG A 90 -16.19 -10.82 -16.41
N LEU A 91 -15.07 -11.35 -16.88
CA LEU A 91 -13.93 -11.78 -16.06
C LEU A 91 -12.67 -11.03 -16.48
N TRP A 92 -11.84 -10.69 -15.50
CA TRP A 92 -10.52 -10.11 -15.68
C TRP A 92 -9.44 -11.03 -15.12
N PRO A 93 -8.25 -11.06 -15.73
CA PRO A 93 -7.09 -11.70 -15.14
C PRO A 93 -6.80 -11.16 -13.74
N GLY A 94 -6.22 -12.02 -12.90
CA GLY A 94 -5.87 -11.70 -11.52
C GLY A 94 -6.95 -12.12 -10.54
N LEU A 95 -6.52 -12.50 -9.34
CA LEU A 95 -7.40 -12.79 -8.23
C LEU A 95 -7.78 -11.50 -7.48
N ALA A 96 -8.89 -11.58 -6.78
CA ALA A 96 -9.37 -10.59 -5.84
C ALA A 96 -9.82 -11.32 -4.56
N PRO A 97 -10.04 -10.62 -3.43
CA PRO A 97 -10.54 -11.27 -2.22
C PRO A 97 -11.82 -12.08 -2.50
N SER A 98 -11.90 -13.28 -1.95
CA SER A 98 -13.02 -14.22 -2.14
C SER A 98 -13.72 -14.52 -0.82
N PHE A 99 -15.05 -14.36 -0.78
CA PHE A 99 -15.84 -14.75 0.40
C PHE A 99 -15.80 -16.26 0.67
N GLN A 100 -15.78 -17.07 -0.39
CA GLN A 100 -15.74 -18.53 -0.33
C GLN A 100 -14.74 -19.07 -1.36
N PRO A 101 -13.48 -19.27 -0.97
CA PRO A 101 -12.47 -19.86 -1.83
C PRO A 101 -12.93 -21.16 -2.52
N GLY A 102 -12.65 -21.28 -3.82
CA GLY A 102 -13.04 -22.39 -4.68
C GLY A 102 -14.49 -22.36 -5.17
N LYS A 103 -15.29 -21.35 -4.79
CA LYS A 103 -16.68 -21.15 -5.22
C LYS A 103 -16.91 -19.86 -5.99
N SER A 104 -15.83 -19.16 -6.37
CA SER A 104 -15.94 -17.96 -7.18
C SER A 104 -16.45 -18.26 -8.59
N VAL A 105 -17.06 -17.26 -9.20
CA VAL A 105 -17.61 -17.34 -10.55
C VAL A 105 -16.51 -17.60 -11.60
N GLY A 106 -15.26 -17.21 -11.30
CA GLY A 106 -14.09 -17.47 -12.15
C GLY A 106 -13.66 -18.94 -12.22
N LYS A 107 -14.29 -19.85 -11.45
CA LYS A 107 -13.90 -21.26 -11.28
C LYS A 107 -12.41 -21.38 -10.94
N ASN A 108 -11.92 -20.49 -10.07
CA ASN A 108 -10.51 -20.46 -9.68
C ASN A 108 -10.16 -21.68 -8.83
N ILE A 109 -8.87 -21.99 -8.77
CA ILE A 109 -8.32 -23.01 -7.88
C ILE A 109 -8.54 -22.55 -6.43
N LYS A 110 -9.06 -23.44 -5.59
CA LYS A 110 -9.39 -23.14 -4.19
C LYS A 110 -8.16 -22.65 -3.43
N GLU A 111 -7.06 -23.36 -3.56
CA GLU A 111 -5.79 -23.10 -2.89
C GLU A 111 -5.19 -21.75 -3.32
N ASN A 112 -5.36 -21.35 -4.59
CA ASN A 112 -4.96 -20.03 -5.05
C ASN A 112 -5.80 -18.92 -4.39
N GLU A 113 -7.12 -19.10 -4.24
CA GLU A 113 -7.98 -18.11 -3.56
C GLU A 113 -7.72 -18.05 -2.05
N GLU A 114 -7.42 -19.18 -1.41
CA GLU A 114 -7.03 -19.25 0.01
C GLU A 114 -5.68 -18.54 0.23
N ALA A 115 -4.68 -18.84 -0.60
CA ALA A 115 -3.38 -18.15 -0.59
C ALA A 115 -3.55 -16.65 -0.87
N PHE A 116 -4.38 -16.26 -1.84
CA PHE A 116 -4.64 -14.86 -2.14
C PHE A 116 -5.26 -14.13 -0.95
N ASN A 117 -6.33 -14.65 -0.36
CA ASN A 117 -6.96 -14.05 0.82
C ASN A 117 -5.97 -13.89 1.99
N THR A 118 -5.10 -14.88 2.18
CA THR A 118 -4.11 -14.91 3.25
C THR A 118 -3.02 -13.86 3.05
N ILE A 119 -2.39 -13.81 1.87
CA ILE A 119 -1.33 -12.82 1.58
C ILE A 119 -1.94 -11.42 1.49
N PHE A 120 -3.17 -11.28 0.97
CA PHE A 120 -3.88 -10.01 0.93
C PHE A 120 -4.13 -9.44 2.33
N SER A 121 -4.49 -10.25 3.32
CA SER A 121 -4.68 -9.76 4.68
C SER A 121 -3.37 -9.28 5.30
N VAL A 122 -2.27 -10.03 5.10
CA VAL A 122 -0.92 -9.63 5.52
C VAL A 122 -0.52 -8.30 4.86
N PHE A 123 -0.65 -8.20 3.54
CA PHE A 123 -0.33 -6.98 2.77
C PHE A 123 -1.07 -5.73 3.29
N ILE A 124 -2.33 -5.86 3.70
CA ILE A 124 -3.08 -4.73 4.29
C ILE A 124 -2.62 -4.41 5.71
N GLU A 125 -2.23 -5.42 6.50
CA GLU A 125 -1.64 -5.20 7.82
C GLU A 125 -0.26 -4.53 7.73
N GLU A 126 0.58 -4.87 6.75
CA GLU A 126 1.83 -4.15 6.49
C GLU A 126 1.60 -2.65 6.16
N MET A 127 0.52 -2.33 5.42
CA MET A 127 0.15 -0.92 5.20
C MET A 127 -0.28 -0.22 6.49
N LEU A 128 -0.95 -0.93 7.40
CA LEU A 128 -1.22 -0.42 8.74
C LEU A 128 0.09 -0.18 9.47
N HIS A 129 1.01 -1.16 9.51
CA HIS A 129 2.30 -1.04 10.20
C HIS A 129 3.11 0.15 9.70
N LEU A 130 3.17 0.35 8.38
CA LEU A 130 3.80 1.51 7.77
C LEU A 130 3.18 2.83 8.26
N GLN A 131 1.85 2.92 8.38
CA GLN A 131 1.18 4.08 8.96
C GLN A 131 1.57 4.26 10.44
N LEU A 132 1.55 3.19 11.24
CA LEU A 132 1.85 3.25 12.67
C LEU A 132 3.30 3.69 12.92
N ALA A 133 4.26 3.09 12.22
CA ALA A 133 5.68 3.46 12.25
C ALA A 133 5.89 4.93 11.84
N SER A 134 5.19 5.38 10.79
CA SER A 134 5.27 6.76 10.29
C SER A 134 4.67 7.78 11.26
N ASN A 135 3.58 7.43 11.93
CA ASN A 135 2.96 8.28 12.97
C ASN A 135 3.84 8.38 14.21
N LEU A 136 4.43 7.27 14.66
CA LEU A 136 5.41 7.24 15.75
C LEU A 136 6.63 8.11 15.41
N ALA A 137 7.19 7.95 14.21
CA ALA A 137 8.32 8.74 13.72
C ALA A 137 8.01 10.25 13.78
N ASN A 138 6.87 10.70 13.25
CA ASN A 138 6.50 12.12 13.28
C ASN A 138 6.26 12.64 14.70
N ALA A 139 5.60 11.85 15.55
CA ALA A 139 5.36 12.23 16.94
C ALA A 139 6.65 12.46 17.71
N LEU A 140 7.76 11.83 17.28
CA LEU A 140 9.10 11.97 17.87
C LEU A 140 10.03 12.86 17.03
N GLY A 141 9.46 13.69 16.15
CA GLY A 141 10.20 14.70 15.39
C GLY A 141 11.07 14.15 14.26
N THR A 142 10.67 13.01 13.68
CA THR A 142 11.26 12.42 12.47
C THR A 142 10.22 12.41 11.37
N THR A 143 10.42 13.18 10.29
CA THR A 143 9.55 13.11 9.11
C THR A 143 9.96 11.90 8.25
N PRO A 144 9.10 10.88 8.08
CA PRO A 144 9.40 9.68 7.32
C PRO A 144 9.77 9.97 5.87
N LYS A 145 10.71 9.19 5.34
CA LYS A 145 11.08 9.14 3.93
C LYS A 145 10.87 7.74 3.36
N PHE A 146 10.11 7.64 2.30
CA PHE A 146 9.71 6.40 1.62
C PHE A 146 10.56 6.15 0.37
N THR A 147 11.27 7.17 -0.12
CA THR A 147 12.22 7.05 -1.23
C THR A 147 13.64 6.68 -0.79
N TYR A 148 13.86 6.44 0.51
CA TYR A 148 15.20 6.17 1.07
C TYR A 148 15.85 4.90 0.49
N LEU A 149 15.04 3.89 0.15
CA LEU A 149 15.49 2.64 -0.47
C LEU A 149 15.42 2.67 -2.01
N SER A 150 15.09 3.82 -2.60
CA SER A 150 15.03 4.03 -4.05
C SER A 150 16.37 4.59 -4.57
N PRO A 151 16.86 4.16 -5.76
CA PRO A 151 18.17 4.59 -6.28
C PRO A 151 18.24 6.02 -6.82
N GLY A 152 17.13 6.73 -6.86
CA GLY A 152 17.04 8.08 -7.40
C GLY A 152 15.65 8.39 -7.96
N PRO A 153 15.49 9.58 -8.56
CA PRO A 153 14.22 9.98 -9.18
C PRO A 153 13.79 8.98 -10.26
N GLY A 154 12.53 8.51 -10.22
CA GLY A 154 11.95 7.66 -11.26
C GLY A 154 12.20 6.15 -11.13
N TYR A 155 12.71 5.69 -9.98
CA TYR A 155 12.91 4.27 -9.69
C TYR A 155 12.09 3.81 -8.48
N ALA A 156 11.83 2.51 -8.38
CA ALA A 156 11.11 1.90 -7.27
C ALA A 156 12.06 1.51 -6.11
N TRP A 157 12.85 0.42 -6.23
CA TRP A 157 13.69 -0.11 -5.15
C TRP A 157 14.92 -0.87 -5.67
N LEU A 158 16.08 -0.76 -5.01
CA LEU A 158 17.30 -1.56 -5.30
C LEU A 158 17.60 -2.67 -4.29
N CYS A 159 16.86 -2.73 -3.19
CA CYS A 159 17.13 -3.73 -2.14
C CYS A 159 16.82 -5.17 -2.57
N TYR A 160 16.11 -5.36 -3.68
CA TYR A 160 15.79 -6.69 -4.24
C TYR A 160 16.79 -7.10 -5.32
N GLY A 161 17.21 -8.37 -5.33
CA GLY A 161 18.10 -8.87 -6.37
C GLY A 161 18.42 -10.36 -6.22
N GLU A 162 18.79 -11.00 -7.33
CA GLU A 162 19.06 -12.45 -7.40
C GLU A 162 20.17 -12.93 -6.47
N GLU A 163 21.12 -12.05 -6.11
CA GLU A 163 22.23 -12.35 -5.21
C GLU A 163 22.09 -11.69 -3.83
N ASN A 164 21.04 -10.91 -3.61
CA ASN A 164 20.83 -10.19 -2.36
C ASN A 164 20.37 -11.17 -1.28
N THR A 165 20.94 -11.04 -0.08
CA THR A 165 20.60 -11.87 1.10
C THR A 165 20.25 -11.02 2.32
N ILE A 166 20.21 -9.70 2.15
CA ILE A 166 20.10 -8.74 3.24
C ILE A 166 18.69 -8.15 3.28
N ILE A 167 18.02 -8.29 4.42
CA ILE A 167 16.87 -7.45 4.77
C ILE A 167 17.44 -6.12 5.30
N PRO A 168 17.08 -4.96 4.71
CA PRO A 168 17.60 -3.67 5.14
C PRO A 168 17.45 -3.45 6.66
N HIS A 169 18.54 -3.05 7.32
CA HIS A 169 18.64 -2.84 8.78
C HIS A 169 18.47 -4.09 9.66
N ILE A 170 17.96 -5.20 9.14
CA ILE A 170 17.65 -6.39 9.92
C ILE A 170 18.80 -7.41 9.82
N ILE A 171 18.82 -8.28 8.81
CA ILE A 171 19.71 -9.44 8.83
C ILE A 171 20.29 -9.77 7.47
N ASP A 172 21.48 -10.37 7.45
CA ASP A 172 22.04 -11.04 6.26
C ASP A 172 21.84 -12.55 6.44
N PHE A 173 21.07 -13.19 5.56
CA PHE A 173 20.80 -14.62 5.68
C PHE A 173 22.03 -15.52 5.49
N LYS A 174 23.15 -14.99 5.00
CA LYS A 174 24.45 -15.71 5.01
C LYS A 174 24.96 -15.98 6.42
N ASP A 175 24.56 -15.16 7.38
CA ASP A 175 24.94 -15.26 8.78
C ASP A 175 23.96 -16.14 9.58
N CYS A 176 22.98 -16.74 8.90
CA CYS A 176 21.96 -17.60 9.48
C CYS A 176 22.19 -19.07 9.15
N GLU A 177 21.69 -19.95 10.02
CA GLU A 177 21.49 -21.37 9.76
C GLU A 177 20.27 -21.89 10.52
N TYR A 178 19.71 -23.00 10.05
CA TYR A 178 18.55 -23.58 10.73
C TYR A 178 18.94 -24.07 12.13
N ARG A 179 18.27 -23.55 13.15
CA ARG A 179 18.40 -23.97 14.55
C ARG A 179 17.05 -23.89 15.24
N ARG A 180 16.78 -24.85 16.12
CA ARG A 180 15.59 -24.83 16.96
C ARG A 180 15.76 -23.77 18.06
N PRO A 181 14.72 -22.98 18.36
CA PRO A 181 14.75 -22.14 19.54
C PRO A 181 14.74 -22.99 20.81
N GLU A 182 15.29 -22.45 21.90
CA GLU A 182 15.41 -23.18 23.18
C GLU A 182 14.05 -23.59 23.76
N ASN A 183 13.01 -22.80 23.48
CA ASN A 183 11.63 -23.02 23.92
C ASN A 183 10.74 -23.68 22.84
N TRP A 184 11.34 -24.35 21.86
CA TRP A 184 10.59 -25.01 20.79
C TRP A 184 9.56 -26.01 21.33
N ASN A 185 8.33 -25.91 20.86
CA ASN A 185 7.25 -26.84 21.20
C ASN A 185 7.24 -28.02 20.21
N PRO A 186 7.48 -29.27 20.66
CA PRO A 186 7.49 -30.45 19.79
C PRO A 186 6.13 -30.79 19.17
N ASP A 187 5.04 -30.25 19.73
CA ASP A 187 3.69 -30.46 19.20
C ASP A 187 3.34 -29.50 18.04
N GLN A 188 4.20 -28.51 17.75
CA GLN A 188 4.03 -27.60 16.62
C GLN A 188 4.78 -28.09 15.36
N PRO A 189 4.26 -27.81 14.15
CA PRO A 189 4.94 -28.16 12.91
C PRO A 189 6.34 -27.53 12.86
N GLU A 190 7.37 -28.35 12.60
CA GLU A 190 8.74 -27.87 12.47
C GLU A 190 8.96 -27.24 11.09
N VAL A 191 9.04 -25.91 11.04
CA VAL A 191 9.35 -25.16 9.82
C VAL A 191 10.87 -25.12 9.60
N LYS A 192 11.39 -25.91 8.66
CA LYS A 192 12.83 -25.94 8.33
C LYS A 192 13.12 -25.05 7.14
N ILE A 193 13.86 -23.97 7.38
CA ILE A 193 14.28 -23.02 6.35
C ILE A 193 15.76 -23.21 6.08
N ASP A 194 16.13 -23.45 4.82
CA ASP A 194 17.52 -23.44 4.39
C ASP A 194 17.96 -22.00 4.07
N TYR A 195 18.46 -21.29 5.09
CA TYR A 195 18.87 -19.89 4.97
C TYR A 195 19.94 -19.65 3.89
N SER A 196 20.72 -20.67 3.50
CA SER A 196 21.72 -20.54 2.43
C SER A 196 21.10 -20.33 1.04
N LYS A 197 19.84 -20.78 0.87
CA LYS A 197 19.06 -20.66 -0.37
C LYS A 197 18.20 -19.41 -0.42
N ILE A 198 18.02 -18.69 0.69
CA ILE A 198 17.21 -17.48 0.69
C ILE A 198 17.87 -16.42 -0.18
N ARG A 199 17.06 -15.76 -1.01
CA ARG A 199 17.40 -14.55 -1.73
C ARG A 199 16.34 -13.50 -1.44
N VAL A 200 16.79 -12.30 -1.12
CA VAL A 200 15.94 -11.13 -0.94
C VAL A 200 15.64 -10.56 -2.32
N LYS A 201 14.62 -11.14 -2.96
CA LYS A 201 14.16 -10.74 -4.28
C LYS A 201 12.64 -10.78 -4.37
N LEU A 202 12.11 -10.05 -5.34
CA LEU A 202 10.73 -10.15 -5.76
C LEU A 202 10.57 -11.42 -6.62
N GLY A 203 9.41 -12.06 -6.55
CA GLY A 203 9.21 -13.33 -7.21
C GLY A 203 7.74 -13.77 -7.22
N GLU A 204 7.49 -14.87 -7.91
CA GLU A 204 6.22 -15.57 -7.79
C GLU A 204 6.09 -16.29 -6.43
N LEU A 205 4.88 -16.68 -6.07
CA LEU A 205 4.65 -17.48 -4.88
C LEU A 205 5.11 -18.92 -5.14
N ASP A 206 6.35 -19.19 -4.73
CA ASP A 206 6.92 -20.53 -4.67
C ASP A 206 7.44 -20.83 -3.24
N GLN A 207 8.00 -22.03 -3.05
CA GLN A 207 8.54 -22.45 -1.75
C GLN A 207 9.66 -21.52 -1.26
N ARG A 208 10.54 -21.01 -2.15
CA ARG A 208 11.67 -20.16 -1.76
C ARG A 208 11.20 -18.76 -1.38
N GLN A 209 10.22 -18.23 -2.09
CA GLN A 209 9.60 -16.94 -1.78
C GLN A 209 8.84 -17.03 -0.44
N ASN A 210 8.11 -18.11 -0.20
CA ASN A 210 7.43 -18.33 1.09
C ASN A 210 8.43 -18.59 2.24
N ASP A 211 9.56 -19.24 1.99
CA ASP A 211 10.66 -19.36 2.96
C ASP A 211 11.25 -18.01 3.34
N LEU A 212 11.37 -17.08 2.37
CA LEU A 212 11.74 -15.69 2.67
C LEU A 212 10.68 -15.02 3.55
N PHE A 213 9.38 -15.21 3.28
CA PHE A 213 8.30 -14.63 4.10
C PHE A 213 8.33 -15.15 5.54
N LEU A 214 8.44 -16.47 5.71
CA LEU A 214 8.61 -17.09 7.02
C LEU A 214 9.87 -16.62 7.75
N ALA A 215 10.94 -16.30 7.02
CA ALA A 215 12.15 -15.75 7.61
C ALA A 215 11.98 -14.27 8.00
N ILE A 216 11.22 -13.46 7.25
CA ILE A 216 10.91 -12.08 7.62
C ILE A 216 10.07 -12.06 8.91
N GLU A 217 9.00 -12.85 8.94
CA GLU A 217 8.01 -12.88 10.03
C GLU A 217 8.35 -13.86 11.16
N ALA A 218 9.57 -14.38 11.19
CA ALA A 218 9.96 -15.39 12.18
C ALA A 218 9.76 -14.85 13.61
N PRO A 219 9.04 -15.56 14.50
CA PRO A 219 8.90 -15.17 15.89
C PRO A 219 10.26 -14.93 16.54
N GLU A 220 10.35 -13.95 17.42
CA GLU A 220 11.61 -13.47 17.99
C GLU A 220 12.57 -14.59 18.47
N ASP A 221 12.06 -15.65 19.10
CA ASP A 221 12.88 -16.76 19.57
C ASP A 221 13.48 -17.57 18.42
N TYR A 222 12.72 -17.80 17.34
CA TYR A 222 13.23 -18.41 16.10
C TYR A 222 14.20 -17.48 15.38
N ALA A 223 13.89 -16.19 15.31
CA ALA A 223 14.72 -15.19 14.65
C ALA A 223 16.07 -14.98 15.35
N ARG A 224 16.14 -15.18 16.67
CA ARG A 224 17.39 -15.25 17.43
C ARG A 224 18.13 -16.56 17.21
N ALA A 225 17.43 -17.69 17.33
CA ALA A 225 18.04 -19.01 17.25
C ALA A 225 18.75 -19.24 15.91
N ARG A 226 18.22 -18.71 14.81
CA ARG A 226 18.83 -18.87 13.46
C ARG A 226 20.20 -18.19 13.30
N ILE A 227 20.57 -17.24 14.15
CA ILE A 227 21.82 -16.48 13.99
C ILE A 227 22.98 -17.39 14.38
N LYS A 228 24.02 -17.49 13.54
CA LYS A 228 25.21 -18.26 13.91
C LYS A 228 25.94 -17.59 15.09
N PRO A 229 26.48 -18.34 16.06
CA PRO A 229 27.07 -17.79 17.29
C PRO A 229 28.16 -16.75 17.03
N GLU A 230 28.96 -16.93 15.99
CA GLU A 230 30.03 -16.00 15.60
C GLU A 230 29.51 -14.63 15.12
N TYR A 231 28.23 -14.52 14.76
CA TYR A 231 27.61 -13.28 14.30
C TYR A 231 26.65 -12.67 15.32
N GLU A 232 26.45 -13.24 16.50
CA GLU A 232 25.53 -12.70 17.51
C GLU A 232 25.83 -11.24 17.85
N SER A 233 27.10 -10.85 18.04
CA SER A 233 27.47 -9.47 18.35
C SER A 233 27.21 -8.47 17.21
N LYS A 234 26.94 -8.96 15.98
CA LYS A 234 26.59 -8.12 14.82
C LYS A 234 25.10 -7.73 14.82
N TYR A 235 24.25 -8.55 15.44
CA TYR A 235 22.79 -8.45 15.35
C TYR A 235 22.09 -8.26 16.70
N LEU A 236 22.69 -8.74 17.79
CA LEU A 236 22.12 -8.72 19.13
C LEU A 236 22.68 -7.54 19.94
N HIS A 237 21.99 -6.41 19.84
CA HIS A 237 22.31 -5.16 20.53
C HIS A 237 21.37 -4.89 21.72
N THR A 238 21.76 -3.93 22.54
CA THR A 238 20.92 -3.33 23.60
C THR A 238 20.94 -1.81 23.45
N ALA A 239 19.88 -1.12 23.87
CA ALA A 239 19.92 0.34 23.97
C ALA A 239 20.60 0.78 25.28
N PRO A 240 21.33 1.90 25.32
CA PRO A 240 21.73 2.71 24.17
C PRO A 240 22.80 1.99 23.33
N LEU A 241 22.81 2.21 22.00
CA LEU A 241 23.75 1.56 21.09
C LEU A 241 25.20 1.91 21.45
N LYS A 242 25.96 0.88 21.85
CA LYS A 242 27.33 1.04 22.34
C LYS A 242 28.24 1.63 21.25
N ASN A 243 29.00 2.66 21.62
CA ASN A 243 29.95 3.38 20.76
C ASN A 243 29.35 4.03 19.49
N TRP A 244 28.03 4.06 19.34
CA TRP A 244 27.40 4.70 18.19
C TRP A 244 27.46 6.22 18.32
N ARG A 245 27.57 6.92 17.18
CA ARG A 245 27.59 8.39 17.11
C ARG A 245 26.94 8.88 15.82
N PRO A 246 26.42 10.13 15.78
CA PRO A 246 25.85 10.71 14.57
C PRO A 246 26.77 10.60 13.35
N GLY A 247 26.20 10.24 12.20
CA GLY A 247 26.94 10.02 10.95
C GLY A 247 27.53 8.62 10.79
N VAL A 248 27.45 7.75 11.80
CA VAL A 248 27.76 6.32 11.67
C VAL A 248 26.48 5.55 11.32
N GLN A 249 26.59 4.58 10.41
CA GLN A 249 25.47 3.71 10.06
C GLN A 249 24.97 2.95 11.30
N LEU A 250 23.66 2.75 11.41
CA LEU A 250 23.11 1.88 12.45
C LEU A 250 23.68 0.45 12.32
N PRO A 251 23.87 -0.26 13.44
CA PRO A 251 24.09 -1.69 13.37
C PRO A 251 22.85 -2.39 12.79
N MET A 252 23.01 -3.65 12.42
CA MET A 252 21.91 -4.50 11.97
C MET A 252 21.22 -5.19 13.16
N PHE A 253 19.95 -5.59 13.03
CA PHE A 253 19.11 -6.16 14.10
C PHE A 253 18.61 -7.56 13.75
N GLY A 254 18.71 -8.53 14.65
CA GLY A 254 18.39 -9.95 14.34
C GLY A 254 16.97 -10.22 13.80
N SER A 255 16.02 -9.34 14.08
CA SER A 255 14.60 -9.40 13.72
C SER A 255 13.98 -7.99 13.66
N ILE A 256 12.77 -7.90 13.08
CA ILE A 256 11.95 -6.68 13.11
C ILE A 256 11.54 -6.38 14.54
N GLY A 257 11.09 -7.37 15.31
CA GLY A 257 10.77 -7.22 16.72
C GLY A 257 11.92 -6.67 17.55
N MET A 258 13.16 -7.11 17.30
CA MET A 258 14.33 -6.58 17.99
C MET A 258 14.56 -5.10 17.69
N LEU A 259 14.37 -4.65 16.45
CA LEU A 259 14.42 -3.23 16.11
C LEU A 259 13.38 -2.44 16.94
N TYR A 260 12.15 -2.94 17.05
CA TYR A 260 11.10 -2.31 17.86
C TYR A 260 11.36 -2.35 19.36
N GLN A 261 11.99 -3.41 19.88
CA GLN A 261 12.44 -3.48 21.28
C GLN A 261 13.49 -2.40 21.55
N ILE A 262 14.48 -2.25 20.67
CA ILE A 262 15.51 -1.21 20.82
C ILE A 262 14.87 0.18 20.76
N ILE A 263 13.90 0.41 19.86
CA ILE A 263 13.14 1.67 19.83
C ILE A 263 12.46 1.91 21.18
N TRP A 264 11.77 0.91 21.72
CA TRP A 264 11.10 1.00 23.03
C TRP A 264 12.08 1.36 24.15
N ASP A 265 13.21 0.66 24.25
CA ASP A 265 14.23 0.90 25.27
C ASP A 265 14.80 2.33 25.18
N TYR A 266 14.97 2.86 23.95
CA TYR A 266 15.35 4.26 23.76
C TYR A 266 14.32 5.25 24.31
N LEU A 267 13.01 4.94 24.22
CA LEU A 267 11.95 5.78 24.80
C LEU A 267 12.02 5.80 26.34
N ASP A 268 12.59 4.76 26.95
CA ASP A 268 12.78 4.60 28.40
C ASP A 268 14.04 5.28 28.95
N ILE A 269 14.98 5.73 28.10
CA ILE A 269 16.19 6.42 28.56
C ILE A 269 15.81 7.65 29.40
N THR A 270 16.31 7.74 30.63
CA THR A 270 16.16 8.89 31.52
C THR A 270 17.46 9.68 31.65
N TYR A 271 17.31 10.99 31.83
CA TYR A 271 18.39 11.94 32.10
C TYR A 271 18.08 12.66 33.39
N LYS A 272 19.11 12.81 34.22
CA LYS A 272 19.04 13.58 35.46
C LYS A 272 19.82 14.88 35.30
N ASP A 273 19.15 16.01 35.51
CA ASP A 273 19.82 17.32 35.49
C ASP A 273 20.59 17.60 36.79
N GLU A 274 21.28 18.75 36.85
CA GLU A 274 22.09 19.15 38.00
C GLU A 274 21.24 19.40 39.26
N GLU A 275 19.96 19.77 39.08
CA GLU A 275 18.96 19.95 40.12
C GLU A 275 18.32 18.64 40.59
N GLY A 276 18.58 17.53 39.91
CA GLY A 276 18.08 16.20 40.22
C GLY A 276 16.73 15.86 39.61
N ASN A 277 16.18 16.68 38.70
CA ASN A 277 14.97 16.37 37.95
C ASN A 277 15.27 15.31 36.89
N ILE A 278 14.34 14.36 36.75
CA ILE A 278 14.44 13.26 35.80
C ILE A 278 13.51 13.54 34.62
N THR A 279 14.03 13.38 33.41
CA THR A 279 13.27 13.50 32.16
C THR A 279 13.62 12.35 31.23
N THR A 280 12.65 11.83 30.49
CA THR A 280 12.88 10.77 29.50
C THR A 280 13.28 11.34 28.14
N LEU A 281 13.95 10.53 27.31
CA LEU A 281 14.19 10.86 25.90
C LEU A 281 12.86 11.10 25.17
N PHE A 282 11.86 10.27 25.47
CA PHE A 282 10.51 10.41 24.95
C PHE A 282 9.92 11.80 25.26
N GLU A 283 9.89 12.23 26.53
CA GLU A 283 9.32 13.53 26.92
C GLU A 283 10.03 14.71 26.24
N LYS A 284 11.34 14.60 26.02
CA LYS A 284 12.11 15.64 25.33
C LYS A 284 11.89 15.68 23.82
N MET A 285 11.45 14.58 23.20
CA MET A 285 11.27 14.47 21.75
C MET A 285 9.80 14.54 21.30
N TYR A 286 8.87 14.14 22.15
CA TYR A 286 7.47 14.01 21.81
C TYR A 286 6.82 15.36 21.50
N SER A 287 6.16 15.43 20.34
CA SER A 287 5.37 16.57 19.91
C SER A 287 3.88 16.21 19.81
N PRO A 288 3.03 16.68 20.75
CA PRO A 288 1.59 16.43 20.69
C PRO A 288 0.90 17.17 19.54
N GLY A 289 1.59 18.08 18.86
CA GLY A 289 1.10 18.80 17.66
C GLY A 289 1.66 18.25 16.34
N ALA A 290 2.35 17.12 16.36
CA ALA A 290 2.89 16.51 15.14
C ALA A 290 1.77 16.15 14.15
N VAL A 291 2.08 16.22 12.85
CA VAL A 291 1.18 15.71 11.81
C VAL A 291 1.00 14.20 12.01
N GLN A 292 -0.24 13.75 12.01
CA GLN A 292 -0.63 12.34 12.11
C GLN A 292 -1.58 12.00 10.97
N ARG A 293 -1.52 10.77 10.48
CA ARG A 293 -2.33 10.28 9.37
C ARG A 293 -3.03 9.00 9.75
N ASP A 294 -4.28 8.86 9.32
CA ASP A 294 -5.07 7.70 9.68
C ASP A 294 -6.07 7.34 8.59
N ILE A 295 -5.72 6.37 7.76
CA ILE A 295 -6.59 5.88 6.68
C ILE A 295 -7.49 4.72 7.14
N PHE A 296 -7.15 4.07 8.26
CA PHE A 296 -7.85 2.87 8.74
C PHE A 296 -8.91 3.17 9.79
N ASN A 297 -8.68 4.18 10.64
CA ASN A 297 -9.56 4.50 11.77
C ASN A 297 -10.22 5.89 11.68
N THR A 298 -10.01 6.65 10.61
CA THR A 298 -10.72 7.93 10.41
C THR A 298 -12.09 7.70 9.81
N ALA A 299 -13.14 7.92 10.60
CA ALA A 299 -14.52 7.81 10.11
C ALA A 299 -14.86 8.86 9.04
N SER A 300 -15.55 8.43 7.98
CA SER A 300 -16.12 9.27 6.92
C SER A 300 -17.43 8.65 6.39
N PRO A 301 -18.24 9.35 5.57
CA PRO A 301 -19.45 8.76 4.97
C PRO A 301 -19.21 7.45 4.18
N SER A 302 -18.05 7.29 3.54
CA SER A 302 -17.66 6.05 2.86
C SER A 302 -16.80 5.10 3.71
N HIS A 303 -16.48 5.50 4.94
CA HIS A 303 -15.66 4.76 5.90
C HIS A 303 -16.31 4.91 7.29
N PRO A 304 -17.55 4.46 7.48
CA PRO A 304 -18.36 4.82 8.65
C PRO A 304 -17.77 4.35 9.99
N TYR A 305 -16.89 3.36 9.99
CA TYR A 305 -16.36 2.76 11.21
C TYR A 305 -14.83 2.75 11.24
N ARG A 306 -14.31 2.60 12.45
CA ARG A 306 -12.90 2.28 12.65
C ARG A 306 -12.67 0.82 12.28
N GLU A 307 -11.72 0.55 11.38
CA GLU A 307 -11.36 -0.82 11.02
C GLU A 307 -10.69 -1.54 12.20
N TYR A 308 -9.78 -0.88 12.92
CA TYR A 308 -9.06 -1.46 14.05
C TYR A 308 -9.50 -0.79 15.36
N GLN A 309 -10.61 -1.26 15.92
CA GLN A 309 -11.31 -0.60 17.02
C GLN A 309 -10.58 -0.67 18.37
N GLY A 310 -9.71 -1.66 18.57
CA GLY A 310 -8.97 -1.86 19.83
C GLY A 310 -7.68 -1.03 19.96
N ILE A 311 -7.27 -0.34 18.89
CA ILE A 311 -6.05 0.49 18.88
C ILE A 311 -6.32 1.91 18.40
N GLU A 312 -5.70 2.86 19.08
CA GLU A 312 -5.51 4.20 18.56
C GLU A 312 -4.34 4.17 17.58
N THR A 313 -4.57 4.62 16.35
CA THR A 313 -3.60 4.60 15.24
C THR A 313 -2.82 5.90 15.13
N THR A 314 -3.10 6.88 15.99
CA THR A 314 -2.41 8.19 16.05
C THR A 314 -1.90 8.46 17.47
N VAL A 315 -0.72 9.07 17.56
CA VAL A 315 0.01 9.32 18.81
C VAL A 315 -0.17 10.76 19.30
N ALA A 316 -0.26 11.73 18.39
CA ALA A 316 -0.33 13.14 18.75
C ALA A 316 -1.68 13.52 19.40
N GLY A 317 -1.67 14.54 20.26
CA GLY A 317 -2.85 15.03 20.99
C GLY A 317 -3.06 14.42 22.38
N TRP A 318 -2.22 13.46 22.79
CA TRP A 318 -2.25 12.86 24.12
C TRP A 318 -1.20 13.48 25.06
N LEU A 319 -1.45 13.41 26.37
CA LEU A 319 -0.43 13.72 27.38
C LEU A 319 0.75 12.74 27.25
N PRO A 320 2.01 13.16 27.51
CA PRO A 320 3.19 12.32 27.31
C PRO A 320 3.07 10.93 27.94
N GLU A 321 2.66 10.85 29.20
CA GLU A 321 2.49 9.57 29.92
C GLU A 321 1.53 8.63 29.19
N LYS A 322 0.35 9.12 28.80
CA LYS A 322 -0.64 8.33 28.06
C LYS A 322 -0.15 7.97 26.65
N ALA A 323 0.47 8.93 25.96
CA ALA A 323 1.02 8.74 24.63
C ALA A 323 2.03 7.57 24.62
N LYS A 324 2.96 7.54 25.58
CA LYS A 324 3.95 6.46 25.68
C LYS A 324 3.34 5.14 26.17
N ASN A 325 2.75 5.16 27.37
CA ASN A 325 2.43 3.94 28.11
C ASN A 325 1.19 3.21 27.57
N GLU A 326 0.27 3.93 26.92
CA GLU A 326 -0.93 3.32 26.35
C GLU A 326 -0.85 3.26 24.82
N ILE A 327 -0.58 4.39 24.17
CA ILE A 327 -0.74 4.51 22.72
C ILE A 327 0.44 3.87 21.99
N ILE A 328 1.67 4.36 22.20
CA ILE A 328 2.88 3.84 21.55
C ILE A 328 3.10 2.37 21.92
N TYR A 329 2.89 2.00 23.18
CA TYR A 329 2.93 0.60 23.61
C TYR A 329 2.01 -0.28 22.76
N LYS A 330 0.74 0.12 22.59
CA LYS A 330 -0.22 -0.64 21.77
C LYS A 330 0.13 -0.63 20.28
N LEU A 331 0.71 0.46 19.76
CA LEU A 331 1.15 0.53 18.37
C LEU A 331 2.28 -0.46 18.09
N ILE A 332 3.32 -0.48 18.94
CA ILE A 332 4.44 -1.41 18.80
C ILE A 332 3.93 -2.85 18.95
N CYS A 333 3.07 -3.12 19.93
CA CYS A 333 2.46 -4.45 20.07
C CYS A 333 1.60 -4.82 18.86
N ALA A 334 0.85 -3.90 18.26
CA ALA A 334 0.04 -4.20 17.09
C ALA A 334 0.91 -4.62 15.89
N ILE A 335 2.04 -3.93 15.68
CA ILE A 335 3.01 -4.28 14.63
C ILE A 335 3.60 -5.66 14.90
N THR A 336 4.22 -5.85 16.07
CA THR A 336 4.94 -7.10 16.36
C THR A 336 4.02 -8.30 16.57
N ASP A 337 2.86 -8.11 17.24
CA ASP A 337 1.92 -9.22 17.47
C ASP A 337 1.29 -9.68 16.15
N GLN A 338 1.01 -8.78 15.19
CA GLN A 338 0.48 -9.17 13.88
C GLN A 338 1.55 -9.83 13.00
N GLY A 339 2.78 -9.32 12.97
CA GLY A 339 3.86 -9.88 12.14
C GLY A 339 4.43 -11.20 12.69
N GLU A 340 5.22 -11.09 13.76
CA GLU A 340 6.03 -12.19 14.32
C GLU A 340 5.41 -12.84 15.58
N GLY A 341 4.22 -12.38 15.99
CA GLY A 341 3.54 -12.84 17.20
C GLY A 341 4.02 -12.16 18.48
N ALA A 342 3.45 -12.57 19.63
CA ALA A 342 3.57 -11.82 20.89
C ALA A 342 4.95 -11.86 21.60
N GLY A 343 6.04 -12.18 20.89
CA GLY A 343 7.40 -12.39 21.42
C GLY A 343 7.95 -11.15 22.13
N ILE A 344 8.01 -10.02 21.45
CA ILE A 344 8.48 -8.73 22.01
C ILE A 344 7.59 -8.26 23.15
N ARG A 345 6.27 -8.42 23.03
CA ARG A 345 5.35 -8.09 24.11
C ARG A 345 5.68 -8.83 25.40
N LYS A 346 6.15 -10.09 25.36
CA LYS A 346 6.59 -10.80 26.58
C LYS A 346 7.79 -10.15 27.25
N ARG A 347 8.65 -9.49 26.48
CA ARG A 347 9.85 -8.79 26.99
C ARG A 347 9.50 -7.41 27.54
N ILE A 348 8.78 -6.59 26.76
CA ILE A 348 8.29 -5.27 27.21
C ILE A 348 7.42 -5.42 28.47
N ARG A 349 6.57 -6.46 28.51
CA ARG A 349 5.51 -6.61 29.51
C ARG A 349 5.79 -7.65 30.60
N LYS A 350 6.93 -8.35 30.59
CA LYS A 350 7.38 -9.14 31.78
C LYS A 350 7.53 -8.23 33.01
N ALA A 351 7.79 -6.95 32.79
CA ALA A 351 7.69 -5.89 33.79
C ALA A 351 6.24 -5.57 34.28
N SER A 352 5.16 -6.10 33.68
CA SER A 352 3.74 -5.86 34.09
C SER A 352 2.67 -6.67 33.29
N PHE A 353 2.27 -7.87 33.78
CA PHE A 353 1.04 -8.65 33.45
C PHE A 353 1.00 -9.57 32.18
N GLY A 354 0.53 -10.83 32.40
CA GLY A 354 0.56 -12.01 31.52
C GLY A 354 -0.19 -12.01 30.16
N LEU A 355 -0.05 -13.13 29.42
CA LEU A 355 -0.15 -13.22 27.94
C LEU A 355 -0.87 -14.47 27.38
N GLN A 356 -1.51 -14.27 26.21
CA GLN A 356 -1.70 -15.19 25.06
C GLN A 356 -1.78 -14.36 23.73
N ALA A 357 -1.80 -15.05 22.57
CA ALA A 357 -1.72 -14.70 21.11
C ALA A 357 -2.34 -13.37 20.62
N VAL A 358 -2.31 -13.08 19.29
CA VAL A 358 -2.87 -11.87 18.64
C VAL A 358 -4.16 -11.50 19.35
N LYS A 359 -4.12 -10.42 20.13
CA LYS A 359 -5.28 -10.05 20.93
C LYS A 359 -6.41 -9.67 19.97
N PRO A 360 -7.68 -9.99 20.30
CA PRO A 360 -8.83 -9.41 19.61
C PRO A 360 -8.72 -7.88 19.46
N ASP A 361 -7.99 -7.21 20.37
CA ASP A 361 -7.71 -5.77 20.34
C ASP A 361 -6.94 -5.28 19.08
N TYR A 362 -6.16 -6.15 18.43
CA TYR A 362 -5.34 -5.80 17.26
C TYR A 362 -5.94 -6.28 15.95
N GLN A 363 -7.03 -7.04 15.99
CA GLN A 363 -7.68 -7.56 14.79
C GLN A 363 -8.55 -6.50 14.13
N PRO A 364 -8.75 -6.57 12.81
CA PRO A 364 -9.74 -5.71 12.16
C PRO A 364 -11.16 -6.09 12.63
N SER A 365 -12.09 -5.15 12.55
CA SER A 365 -13.50 -5.33 12.91
C SER A 365 -14.28 -5.85 11.72
N GLU A 366 -14.86 -7.05 11.84
CA GLU A 366 -15.69 -7.62 10.78
C GLU A 366 -16.85 -6.70 10.39
N VAL A 367 -17.47 -6.03 11.37
CA VAL A 367 -18.58 -5.10 11.15
C VAL A 367 -18.12 -3.86 10.38
N ALA A 368 -16.96 -3.30 10.73
CA ALA A 368 -16.38 -2.18 10.01
C ALA A 368 -16.07 -2.58 8.56
N LEU A 369 -15.36 -3.69 8.37
CA LEU A 369 -14.99 -4.17 7.04
C LEU A 369 -16.20 -4.48 6.15
N LYS A 370 -17.29 -5.03 6.69
CA LYS A 370 -18.52 -5.26 5.93
C LYS A 370 -19.18 -3.96 5.46
N ALA A 371 -19.06 -2.89 6.24
CA ALA A 371 -19.63 -1.58 5.92
C ALA A 371 -18.73 -0.77 4.96
N ASP A 372 -17.41 -0.80 5.19
CA ASP A 372 -16.42 -0.05 4.40
C ASP A 372 -16.18 -0.70 3.03
N TYR A 373 -16.29 -2.05 2.95
CA TYR A 373 -16.05 -2.83 1.73
C TYR A 373 -17.24 -3.74 1.39
N PRO A 374 -18.40 -3.18 1.01
CA PRO A 374 -19.54 -3.97 0.56
C PRO A 374 -19.20 -4.70 -0.74
N SER A 375 -19.65 -5.96 -0.86
CA SER A 375 -19.54 -6.73 -2.10
C SER A 375 -20.90 -6.83 -2.78
N TYR A 376 -20.87 -7.04 -4.10
CA TYR A 376 -22.07 -7.14 -4.92
C TYR A 376 -21.95 -8.34 -5.86
N THR A 377 -23.09 -8.87 -6.31
CA THR A 377 -23.16 -9.77 -7.46
C THR A 377 -22.86 -9.00 -8.74
N ASP A 378 -22.59 -9.71 -9.83
CA ASP A 378 -22.39 -9.13 -11.16
C ASP A 378 -23.61 -8.41 -11.75
N THR A 379 -24.79 -8.66 -11.18
CA THR A 379 -26.07 -7.99 -11.44
C THR A 379 -26.33 -6.80 -10.51
N GLY A 380 -25.41 -6.50 -9.60
CA GLY A 380 -25.49 -5.35 -8.70
C GLY A 380 -26.26 -5.57 -7.40
N LYS A 381 -26.58 -6.81 -7.03
CA LYS A 381 -27.26 -7.10 -5.76
C LYS A 381 -26.26 -7.21 -4.62
N PRO A 382 -26.58 -6.79 -3.39
CA PRO A 382 -25.69 -6.98 -2.25
C PRO A 382 -25.27 -8.44 -2.07
N ALA A 383 -23.99 -8.66 -1.77
CA ALA A 383 -23.39 -9.95 -1.51
C ALA A 383 -22.55 -9.89 -0.21
N PRO A 384 -22.25 -11.05 0.42
CA PRO A 384 -21.33 -11.09 1.56
C PRO A 384 -19.97 -10.46 1.22
N SER A 385 -19.43 -9.64 2.12
CA SER A 385 -18.17 -8.92 1.88
C SER A 385 -16.98 -9.88 1.78
N SER A 386 -16.36 -9.93 0.60
CA SER A 386 -15.13 -10.71 0.40
C SER A 386 -13.93 -10.12 1.13
N HIS A 387 -13.87 -8.79 1.26
CA HIS A 387 -12.81 -8.12 2.03
C HIS A 387 -12.92 -8.46 3.52
N ALA A 388 -14.13 -8.47 4.08
CA ALA A 388 -14.33 -8.89 5.46
C ALA A 388 -13.89 -10.35 5.65
N ALA A 389 -14.28 -11.26 4.76
CA ALA A 389 -13.85 -12.66 4.84
C ALA A 389 -12.34 -12.83 4.77
N ALA A 390 -11.66 -12.16 3.83
CA ALA A 390 -10.21 -12.25 3.68
C ALA A 390 -9.45 -11.63 4.86
N ARG A 391 -9.88 -10.46 5.34
CA ARG A 391 -9.13 -9.69 6.34
C ARG A 391 -9.48 -10.07 7.78
N PHE A 392 -10.76 -10.23 8.10
CA PHE A 392 -11.18 -10.67 9.44
C PHE A 392 -10.93 -12.15 9.66
N GLY A 393 -11.23 -13.00 8.67
CA GLY A 393 -11.08 -14.45 8.79
C GLY A 393 -9.65 -14.90 9.05
N ASN A 394 -8.66 -14.17 8.53
CA ASN A 394 -7.24 -14.42 8.78
C ASN A 394 -6.68 -13.62 9.97
N GLY A 395 -7.39 -12.60 10.45
CA GLY A 395 -6.91 -11.66 11.46
C GLY A 395 -6.53 -12.27 12.81
N ALA A 396 -6.98 -13.50 13.10
CA ALA A 396 -6.69 -14.20 14.35
C ALA A 396 -5.31 -14.87 14.41
N GLU A 397 -4.67 -15.06 13.26
CA GLU A 397 -3.33 -15.65 13.12
C GLU A 397 -2.31 -14.54 12.86
N ASP A 398 -1.10 -14.70 13.36
CA ASP A 398 0.04 -13.85 12.98
C ASP A 398 0.53 -14.18 11.56
N HIS A 399 1.42 -13.36 11.00
CA HIS A 399 1.87 -13.55 9.62
C HIS A 399 2.69 -14.83 9.46
N PHE A 400 3.48 -15.21 10.46
CA PHE A 400 4.24 -16.46 10.44
C PHE A 400 3.33 -17.69 10.35
N GLU A 401 2.26 -17.74 11.15
CA GLU A 401 1.24 -18.79 11.12
C GLU A 401 0.56 -18.86 9.75
N ARG A 402 0.18 -17.72 9.19
CA ARG A 402 -0.43 -17.60 7.86
C ARG A 402 0.48 -18.11 6.74
N PHE A 403 1.76 -17.72 6.73
CA PHE A 403 2.73 -18.20 5.74
C PHE A 403 3.10 -19.68 5.95
N THR A 404 3.01 -20.19 7.19
CA THR A 404 3.19 -21.61 7.47
C THR A 404 2.07 -22.43 6.82
N ARG A 405 0.82 -21.96 6.90
CA ARG A 405 -0.30 -22.58 6.19
C ARG A 405 -0.11 -22.59 4.67
N ILE A 406 0.32 -21.48 4.08
CA ILE A 406 0.58 -21.41 2.63
C ILE A 406 1.67 -22.41 2.22
N ARG A 407 2.69 -22.60 3.06
CA ARG A 407 3.75 -23.58 2.80
C ARG A 407 3.21 -25.01 2.61
N GLU A 408 2.15 -25.38 3.32
CA GLU A 408 1.52 -26.70 3.19
C GLU A 408 0.90 -26.92 1.81
N ASP A 409 0.33 -25.87 1.19
CA ASP A 409 -0.26 -25.94 -0.14
C ASP A 409 0.77 -25.83 -1.27
N LEU A 410 1.89 -25.15 -1.03
CA LEU A 410 3.06 -25.19 -1.92
C LEU A 410 3.70 -26.57 -1.99
N GLY A 411 3.52 -27.38 -0.93
CA GLY A 411 4.05 -28.73 -0.84
C GLY A 411 5.58 -28.79 -0.81
N ASP A 412 6.11 -29.90 -1.31
CA ASP A 412 7.54 -30.16 -1.42
C ASP A 412 7.79 -31.09 -2.62
N PRO A 413 7.77 -30.55 -3.84
CA PRO A 413 7.90 -31.35 -5.05
C PRO A 413 9.23 -32.11 -5.13
N GLU A 414 10.31 -31.60 -4.52
CA GLU A 414 11.61 -32.28 -4.44
C GLU A 414 11.50 -33.60 -3.65
N ASN A 415 10.61 -33.64 -2.66
CA ASN A 415 10.32 -34.84 -1.85
C ASN A 415 8.98 -35.52 -2.21
N GLY A 416 8.41 -35.21 -3.39
CA GLY A 416 7.23 -35.88 -3.92
C GLY A 416 5.88 -35.42 -3.34
N ILE A 417 5.85 -34.32 -2.58
CA ILE A 417 4.61 -33.69 -2.11
C ILE A 417 4.16 -32.67 -3.18
N PRO A 418 2.95 -32.83 -3.76
CA PRO A 418 2.52 -32.00 -4.88
C PRO A 418 2.29 -30.54 -4.47
N ASN A 419 2.66 -29.62 -5.36
CA ASN A 419 2.27 -28.22 -5.29
C ASN A 419 0.82 -28.06 -5.76
N LYS A 420 -0.05 -27.53 -4.91
CA LYS A 420 -1.48 -27.27 -5.22
C LYS A 420 -1.72 -25.86 -5.75
N ILE A 421 -0.73 -24.98 -5.64
CA ILE A 421 -0.80 -23.59 -6.11
C ILE A 421 -0.36 -23.51 -7.57
N LEU A 422 -1.11 -22.77 -8.37
CA LEU A 422 -0.78 -22.47 -9.75
C LEU A 422 -0.43 -20.99 -9.90
N THR A 423 0.76 -20.68 -10.41
CA THR A 423 1.17 -19.31 -10.75
C THR A 423 0.98 -19.03 -12.23
N TRP A 424 1.00 -17.74 -12.61
CA TRP A 424 0.97 -17.34 -14.02
C TRP A 424 2.16 -17.91 -14.82
N SER A 425 3.35 -17.94 -14.22
CA SER A 425 4.56 -18.52 -14.83
C SER A 425 4.30 -19.97 -15.28
N GLU A 426 3.72 -20.79 -14.40
CA GLU A 426 3.39 -22.19 -14.69
C GLU A 426 2.25 -22.30 -15.73
N TRP A 427 1.18 -21.51 -15.56
CA TRP A 427 0.05 -21.51 -16.49
C TRP A 427 0.49 -21.23 -17.94
N HIS A 428 1.40 -20.27 -18.12
CA HIS A 428 1.92 -19.85 -19.42
C HIS A 428 2.80 -20.87 -20.13
N LYS A 429 3.22 -21.96 -19.46
CA LYS A 429 3.99 -23.06 -20.08
C LYS A 429 3.14 -23.89 -21.05
N THR A 430 1.84 -23.98 -20.80
CA THR A 430 0.94 -24.87 -21.57
C THR A 430 -0.33 -24.20 -22.09
N ASN A 431 -0.60 -22.96 -21.68
CA ASN A 431 -1.84 -22.26 -22.02
C ASN A 431 -1.59 -20.99 -22.85
N THR A 432 -2.63 -20.60 -23.57
CA THR A 432 -2.76 -19.32 -24.27
C THR A 432 -4.15 -18.77 -24.00
N TRP A 433 -4.29 -17.45 -24.00
CA TRP A 433 -5.56 -16.80 -23.70
C TRP A 433 -6.64 -17.15 -24.73
N GLN A 434 -7.84 -17.46 -24.25
CA GLN A 434 -9.03 -17.73 -25.06
C GLN A 434 -10.16 -16.74 -24.71
N ALA A 435 -11.11 -16.57 -25.62
CA ALA A 435 -12.28 -15.71 -25.39
C ALA A 435 -13.07 -16.12 -24.13
N ALA A 436 -13.16 -17.43 -23.87
CA ALA A 436 -13.82 -17.98 -22.68
C ALA A 436 -13.15 -17.57 -21.36
N ASP A 437 -11.92 -17.05 -21.39
CA ASP A 437 -11.23 -16.61 -20.18
C ASP A 437 -11.71 -15.25 -19.67
N PHE A 438 -12.44 -14.49 -20.48
CA PHE A 438 -12.89 -13.13 -20.16
C PHE A 438 -14.41 -13.04 -19.94
N MET A 439 -15.10 -14.18 -19.90
CA MET A 439 -16.55 -14.26 -19.73
C MET A 439 -16.95 -15.43 -18.85
N VAL A 440 -18.00 -15.22 -18.06
CA VAL A 440 -18.72 -16.28 -17.37
C VAL A 440 -19.43 -17.15 -18.42
N GLU A 441 -19.37 -18.47 -18.24
CA GLU A 441 -20.02 -19.42 -19.13
C GLU A 441 -21.52 -19.13 -19.27
N GLY A 442 -21.98 -18.93 -20.51
CA GLY A 442 -23.39 -18.62 -20.82
C GLY A 442 -23.80 -17.17 -20.62
N ALA A 443 -22.91 -16.27 -20.17
CA ALA A 443 -23.21 -14.85 -20.05
C ALA A 443 -23.35 -14.17 -21.43
N ALA A 444 -24.27 -13.20 -21.52
CA ALA A 444 -24.47 -12.41 -22.72
C ALA A 444 -23.42 -11.31 -22.84
N TYR A 445 -22.93 -11.07 -24.06
CA TYR A 445 -22.07 -9.92 -24.33
C TYR A 445 -22.83 -8.60 -24.16
N LYS A 446 -22.19 -7.64 -23.47
CA LYS A 446 -22.74 -6.31 -23.20
C LYS A 446 -21.96 -5.21 -23.93
N PRO A 447 -22.47 -4.67 -25.05
CA PRO A 447 -21.93 -3.46 -25.67
C PRO A 447 -22.02 -2.27 -24.68
N PRO A 448 -21.09 -1.28 -24.75
CA PRO A 448 -20.05 -1.10 -25.76
C PRO A 448 -18.68 -1.72 -25.40
N LEU A 449 -18.61 -2.63 -24.41
CA LEU A 449 -17.34 -3.21 -23.95
C LEU A 449 -16.63 -4.00 -25.06
N PRO A 450 -15.29 -4.13 -25.04
CA PRO A 450 -14.59 -4.94 -26.02
C PRO A 450 -15.00 -6.42 -25.99
N ARG A 451 -14.99 -7.05 -27.16
CA ARG A 451 -15.34 -8.47 -27.25
C ARG A 451 -14.28 -9.34 -26.58
N PRO A 452 -14.66 -10.45 -25.94
CA PRO A 452 -13.71 -11.36 -25.31
C PRO A 452 -12.63 -11.88 -26.27
N GLU A 453 -12.99 -12.11 -27.54
CA GLU A 453 -12.06 -12.53 -28.59
C GLU A 453 -10.98 -11.46 -28.88
N GLU A 454 -11.36 -10.19 -28.83
CA GLU A 454 -10.43 -9.07 -29.08
C GLU A 454 -9.40 -8.95 -27.96
N ILE A 455 -9.84 -9.13 -26.71
CA ILE A 455 -8.96 -9.13 -25.53
C ILE A 455 -8.03 -10.33 -25.56
N ALA A 456 -8.55 -11.55 -25.77
CA ALA A 456 -7.72 -12.74 -25.88
C ALA A 456 -6.67 -12.62 -26.98
N ALA A 457 -7.05 -12.08 -28.14
CA ALA A 457 -6.12 -11.84 -29.23
C ALA A 457 -5.05 -10.81 -28.87
N ALA A 458 -5.42 -9.71 -28.18
CA ALA A 458 -4.46 -8.70 -27.71
C ALA A 458 -3.48 -9.27 -26.69
N MET A 459 -3.95 -10.02 -25.69
CA MET A 459 -3.09 -10.69 -24.71
C MET A 459 -2.05 -11.59 -25.38
N ASN A 460 -2.50 -12.39 -26.35
CA ASN A 460 -1.61 -13.29 -27.08
C ASN A 460 -0.63 -12.55 -28.00
N ARG A 461 -1.04 -11.44 -28.64
CA ARG A 461 -0.13 -10.62 -29.46
C ARG A 461 0.98 -9.98 -28.60
N LEU A 462 0.63 -9.42 -27.45
CA LEU A 462 1.60 -8.79 -26.54
C LEU A 462 2.72 -9.76 -26.13
N LYS A 463 2.36 -11.01 -25.80
CA LYS A 463 3.30 -12.04 -25.37
C LYS A 463 4.06 -12.70 -26.53
N ASN A 464 3.38 -13.01 -27.63
CA ASN A 464 3.88 -13.96 -28.62
C ASN A 464 4.45 -13.32 -29.89
N ASP A 465 4.29 -12.01 -30.11
CA ASP A 465 4.95 -11.33 -31.23
C ASP A 465 6.47 -11.26 -30.96
N PRO A 466 7.32 -12.05 -31.65
CA PRO A 466 8.75 -12.11 -31.33
C PRO A 466 9.49 -10.81 -31.61
N GLN A 467 8.93 -9.95 -32.48
CA GLN A 467 9.54 -8.66 -32.82
C GLN A 467 9.26 -7.60 -31.74
N LYS A 468 8.12 -7.72 -31.04
CA LYS A 468 7.63 -6.71 -30.08
C LYS A 468 7.57 -7.17 -28.64
N ARG A 469 7.71 -8.47 -28.36
CA ARG A 469 7.56 -9.03 -27.00
C ARG A 469 8.41 -8.30 -25.97
N GLU A 470 9.69 -8.09 -26.28
CA GLU A 470 10.62 -7.43 -25.34
C GLU A 470 10.24 -5.97 -25.12
N GLU A 471 9.90 -5.25 -26.19
CA GLU A 471 9.42 -3.86 -26.11
C GLU A 471 8.12 -3.76 -25.29
N ASN A 472 7.18 -4.69 -25.51
CA ASN A 472 5.94 -4.77 -24.74
C ASN A 472 6.24 -5.08 -23.27
N TYR A 473 7.13 -6.04 -22.98
CA TYR A 473 7.49 -6.38 -21.60
C TYR A 473 8.13 -5.18 -20.87
N LEU A 474 9.08 -4.50 -21.52
CA LEU A 474 9.71 -3.29 -20.98
C LEU A 474 8.68 -2.18 -20.74
N GLN A 475 7.69 -2.01 -21.63
CA GLN A 475 6.60 -1.05 -21.43
C GLN A 475 5.79 -1.36 -20.16
N PHE A 476 5.50 -2.64 -19.88
CA PHE A 476 4.82 -3.04 -18.64
C PHE A 476 5.70 -2.87 -17.40
N CYS A 477 7.03 -3.03 -17.52
CA CYS A 477 7.97 -2.72 -16.45
C CYS A 477 7.96 -1.22 -16.13
N GLU A 478 8.04 -0.35 -17.14
CA GLU A 478 7.94 1.11 -16.98
C GLU A 478 6.62 1.52 -16.31
N ILE A 479 5.49 0.92 -16.72
CA ILE A 479 4.16 1.12 -16.11
C ILE A 479 4.18 0.79 -14.62
N ALA A 480 4.72 -0.38 -14.24
CA ALA A 480 4.76 -0.84 -12.86
C ALA A 480 5.71 0.02 -12.01
N THR A 481 6.93 0.30 -12.49
CA THR A 481 7.91 1.17 -11.81
C THR A 481 7.34 2.57 -11.59
N GLY A 482 6.71 3.15 -12.60
CA GLY A 482 6.12 4.49 -12.52
C GLY A 482 4.92 4.56 -11.56
N ALA A 483 4.13 3.49 -11.48
CA ALA A 483 3.03 3.41 -10.53
C ALA A 483 3.52 3.47 -9.07
N ILE A 484 4.57 2.69 -8.79
CA ILE A 484 5.20 2.55 -7.48
C ILE A 484 5.97 3.82 -7.08
N ALA A 485 6.83 4.33 -7.96
CA ALA A 485 7.61 5.53 -7.72
C ALA A 485 6.70 6.76 -7.47
N GLY A 486 5.55 6.81 -8.14
CA GLY A 486 4.51 7.80 -7.87
C GLY A 486 4.00 7.72 -6.43
N ILE A 487 3.66 6.53 -5.93
CA ILE A 487 3.18 6.34 -4.55
C ILE A 487 4.23 6.82 -3.54
N THR A 488 5.46 6.31 -3.62
CA THR A 488 6.51 6.62 -2.63
C THR A 488 6.84 8.12 -2.61
N THR A 489 6.81 8.79 -3.76
CA THR A 489 7.02 10.25 -3.87
C THR A 489 5.91 11.05 -3.18
N VAL A 490 4.65 10.60 -3.22
CA VAL A 490 3.57 11.25 -2.44
C VAL A 490 3.80 11.07 -0.96
N LEU A 491 4.12 9.85 -0.54
CA LEU A 491 4.26 9.51 0.87
C LEU A 491 5.37 10.33 1.55
N ASP A 492 6.45 10.67 0.83
CA ASP A 492 7.52 11.58 1.28
C ASP A 492 7.03 12.97 1.72
N LYS A 493 5.90 13.43 1.16
CA LYS A 493 5.25 14.71 1.49
C LYS A 493 4.04 14.52 2.41
N TYR A 494 3.39 13.36 2.35
CA TYR A 494 2.11 13.09 3.02
C TYR A 494 2.19 13.31 4.53
N TRP A 495 3.26 12.89 5.19
CA TRP A 495 3.47 13.13 6.62
C TRP A 495 4.14 14.47 6.95
N ALA A 496 4.65 15.20 5.95
CA ALA A 496 5.26 16.51 6.13
C ALA A 496 4.25 17.67 6.02
N ASP A 497 3.21 17.50 5.21
CA ASP A 497 2.23 18.54 4.88
C ASP A 497 0.81 17.98 4.99
N SER A 498 0.03 18.50 5.94
CA SER A 498 -1.34 18.06 6.23
C SER A 498 -2.31 18.24 5.05
N SER A 499 -2.00 19.11 4.09
CA SER A 499 -2.79 19.38 2.88
C SER A 499 -2.64 18.32 1.80
N VAL A 500 -1.59 17.50 1.85
CA VAL A 500 -1.38 16.40 0.90
C VAL A 500 -2.33 15.25 1.28
N GLY A 501 -3.12 14.76 0.32
CA GLY A 501 -4.03 13.62 0.52
C GLY A 501 -3.41 12.27 0.13
N PHE A 502 -3.83 11.19 0.79
CA PHE A 502 -3.33 9.83 0.52
C PHE A 502 -3.64 9.36 -0.91
N PRO A 503 -2.71 8.71 -1.62
CA PRO A 503 -2.85 8.40 -3.04
C PRO A 503 -3.71 7.15 -3.34
N PHE A 504 -4.95 7.09 -2.85
CA PHE A 504 -5.85 5.94 -3.00
C PHE A 504 -5.97 5.39 -4.44
N PRO A 505 -6.25 6.21 -5.47
CA PRO A 505 -6.39 5.67 -6.83
C PRO A 505 -5.09 5.06 -7.37
N SER A 506 -3.95 5.62 -6.98
CA SER A 506 -2.63 5.09 -7.36
C SER A 506 -2.31 3.79 -6.65
N MET A 507 -2.69 3.68 -5.37
CA MET A 507 -2.53 2.44 -4.59
C MET A 507 -3.35 1.30 -5.18
N GLY A 508 -4.67 1.48 -5.34
CA GLY A 508 -5.54 0.47 -5.94
C GLY A 508 -5.08 0.08 -7.34
N GLY A 509 -4.72 1.08 -8.14
CA GLY A 509 -4.24 0.83 -9.48
C GLY A 509 -2.92 0.04 -9.54
N SER A 510 -1.93 0.35 -8.71
CA SER A 510 -0.59 -0.25 -8.78
C SER A 510 -0.60 -1.79 -8.79
N GLY A 511 -1.53 -2.41 -8.06
CA GLY A 511 -1.73 -3.86 -8.07
C GLY A 511 -2.07 -4.41 -9.46
N ASP A 512 -3.02 -3.80 -10.17
CA ASP A 512 -3.37 -4.23 -11.53
C ASP A 512 -2.19 -4.16 -12.50
N ARG A 513 -1.25 -3.23 -12.30
CA ARG A 513 -0.11 -3.02 -13.22
C ARG A 513 0.90 -4.16 -13.06
N ILE A 514 1.15 -4.57 -11.82
CA ILE A 514 1.98 -5.73 -11.52
C ILE A 514 1.28 -7.01 -11.97
N MET A 515 0.00 -7.15 -11.63
CA MET A 515 -0.82 -8.29 -12.02
C MET A 515 -0.86 -8.48 -13.53
N MET A 516 -1.06 -7.42 -14.31
CA MET A 516 -1.15 -7.54 -15.75
C MET A 516 0.19 -7.93 -16.40
N CYS A 517 1.33 -7.58 -15.79
CA CYS A 517 2.63 -8.08 -16.24
C CYS A 517 2.69 -9.62 -16.07
N TRP A 518 2.27 -10.13 -14.91
CA TRP A 518 2.14 -11.57 -14.68
C TRP A 518 1.15 -12.23 -15.64
N ALA A 519 -0.05 -11.68 -15.79
CA ALA A 519 -1.10 -12.25 -16.61
C ALA A 519 -0.74 -12.28 -18.11
N VAL A 520 -0.07 -11.26 -18.64
CA VAL A 520 0.35 -11.20 -20.04
C VAL A 520 1.58 -12.08 -20.29
N PHE A 521 2.63 -11.91 -19.49
CA PHE A 521 3.95 -12.48 -19.80
C PHE A 521 4.29 -13.74 -19.01
N GLY A 522 3.60 -13.99 -17.89
CA GLY A 522 4.00 -15.00 -16.90
C GLY A 522 5.27 -14.61 -16.17
N GLN A 523 5.56 -13.31 -16.08
CA GLN A 523 6.84 -12.78 -15.61
C GLN A 523 6.61 -11.61 -14.66
N LEU A 524 7.46 -11.50 -13.65
CA LEU A 524 7.55 -10.35 -12.77
C LEU A 524 7.97 -9.11 -13.59
N PRO A 525 7.41 -7.91 -13.36
CA PRO A 525 7.97 -6.69 -13.94
C PRO A 525 9.36 -6.39 -13.35
N ASP A 526 10.33 -6.07 -14.21
CA ASP A 526 11.64 -5.58 -13.78
C ASP A 526 11.53 -4.14 -13.25
N LEU A 527 11.44 -4.00 -11.92
CA LEU A 527 11.32 -2.72 -11.24
C LEU A 527 12.61 -1.87 -11.26
N SER A 528 13.71 -2.41 -11.80
CA SER A 528 14.94 -1.65 -12.03
C SER A 528 14.89 -0.82 -13.33
N VAL A 529 13.95 -1.14 -14.23
CA VAL A 529 13.71 -0.35 -15.46
C VAL A 529 13.22 1.04 -15.07
N PRO A 530 13.98 2.11 -15.36
CA PRO A 530 13.59 3.47 -15.01
C PRO A 530 12.37 3.92 -15.81
N VAL A 531 11.56 4.78 -15.18
CA VAL A 531 10.53 5.52 -15.92
C VAL A 531 11.22 6.46 -16.91
N LYS A 532 10.83 6.42 -18.18
CA LYS A 532 11.33 7.36 -19.19
C LYS A 532 11.05 8.80 -18.76
N VAL A 533 12.09 9.62 -18.78
CA VAL A 533 12.01 11.02 -18.37
C VAL A 533 11.29 11.80 -19.46
N ARG A 534 10.21 12.49 -19.06
CA ARG A 534 9.44 13.35 -19.94
C ARG A 534 10.25 14.53 -20.46
N ASP A 535 9.79 15.12 -21.56
CA ASP A 535 10.30 16.41 -22.01
C ASP A 535 10.10 17.48 -20.91
N THR A 536 11.20 17.85 -20.25
CA THR A 536 11.22 18.88 -19.22
C THR A 536 11.15 20.30 -19.78
N SER A 537 11.21 20.47 -21.11
CA SER A 537 11.25 21.79 -21.77
C SER A 537 9.95 22.60 -21.60
N GLY A 538 8.84 21.94 -21.24
CA GLY A 538 7.53 22.59 -21.09
C GLY A 538 6.78 22.88 -22.38
N LYS A 539 7.36 22.52 -23.53
CA LYS A 539 6.75 22.74 -24.86
C LYS A 539 5.82 21.62 -25.30
N THR A 540 5.85 20.48 -24.61
CA THR A 540 5.08 19.29 -24.96
C THR A 540 3.93 19.12 -23.99
N LEU A 541 2.71 19.30 -24.51
CA LEU A 541 1.46 18.96 -23.84
C LEU A 541 0.96 17.63 -24.40
N TYR A 542 0.55 16.72 -23.53
CA TYR A 542 0.06 15.41 -23.92
C TYR A 542 -1.40 15.28 -23.47
N HIS A 543 -2.33 15.03 -24.40
CA HIS A 543 -3.76 14.93 -24.09
C HIS A 543 -4.12 13.59 -23.41
N ALA A 544 -5.19 13.58 -22.61
CA ALA A 544 -5.75 12.39 -21.93
C ALA A 544 -6.03 11.20 -22.86
N CYS A 545 -6.34 11.49 -24.12
CA CYS A 545 -6.67 10.50 -25.15
C CYS A 545 -5.44 9.83 -25.73
N GLN A 546 -4.69 9.09 -24.91
CA GLN A 546 -3.50 8.38 -25.40
C GLN A 546 -2.30 9.29 -25.68
N GLY A 547 -2.12 10.36 -24.90
CA GLY A 547 -0.87 11.13 -24.96
C GLY A 547 -0.65 11.90 -26.24
N ILE A 548 -1.74 12.28 -26.91
CA ILE A 548 -1.67 13.02 -28.18
C ILE A 548 -1.09 14.40 -27.93
N TYR A 549 -0.08 14.78 -28.71
CA TYR A 549 0.55 16.09 -28.63
C TYR A 549 -0.47 17.21 -28.89
N LEU A 550 -0.64 18.14 -27.95
CA LEU A 550 -1.53 19.31 -28.10
C LEU A 550 -0.83 20.53 -28.73
N GLY A 551 0.41 20.41 -29.20
CA GLY A 551 1.13 21.55 -29.80
C GLY A 551 0.74 21.85 -31.25
N GLN A 552 1.20 22.99 -31.77
CA GLN A 552 0.83 23.51 -33.10
C GLN A 552 1.72 22.98 -34.24
N ASP A 553 2.67 22.07 -33.95
CA ASP A 553 3.62 21.58 -34.93
C ASP A 553 2.97 20.53 -35.84
N LYS A 554 2.47 20.96 -37.00
CA LYS A 554 1.72 20.13 -37.97
C LYS A 554 2.56 18.99 -38.57
N ASP A 555 3.88 19.00 -38.38
CA ASP A 555 4.81 18.01 -38.94
C ASP A 555 5.03 16.79 -38.01
N GLN A 556 4.57 16.81 -36.76
CA GLN A 556 4.44 15.60 -35.93
C GLN A 556 3.16 14.85 -36.31
N THR A 557 3.25 14.12 -37.43
CA THR A 557 2.13 13.37 -38.04
C THR A 557 1.88 11.99 -37.42
N ASP A 558 2.69 11.56 -36.47
CA ASP A 558 2.49 10.31 -35.74
C ASP A 558 1.57 10.56 -34.54
N VAL A 559 0.26 10.63 -34.80
CA VAL A 559 -0.80 10.48 -33.79
C VAL A 559 -0.82 9.01 -33.34
N THR A 560 0.27 8.58 -32.68
CA THR A 560 0.41 7.22 -32.15
C THR A 560 -0.30 7.11 -30.81
N CYS A 561 -0.99 5.98 -30.60
CA CYS A 561 -1.71 5.68 -29.37
C CYS A 561 -0.73 5.49 -28.21
N ALA A 562 -0.58 6.52 -27.37
CA ALA A 562 0.08 6.54 -26.06
C ALA A 562 1.61 6.39 -26.11
N SER A 563 2.30 7.48 -25.84
CA SER A 563 3.74 7.45 -25.66
C SER A 563 4.07 6.77 -24.30
N PRO A 564 5.04 5.83 -24.25
CA PRO A 564 5.49 5.15 -23.02
C PRO A 564 5.75 6.10 -21.84
N GLU A 565 6.17 7.34 -22.13
CA GLU A 565 6.47 8.42 -21.18
C GLU A 565 5.27 8.89 -20.33
N ILE A 566 4.05 8.46 -20.67
CA ILE A 566 2.78 8.88 -20.04
C ILE A 566 2.19 7.81 -19.12
N TYR A 567 2.75 6.61 -19.15
CA TYR A 567 2.29 5.47 -18.35
C TYR A 567 2.87 5.48 -16.92
N HIS A 568 2.54 6.49 -16.10
CA HIS A 568 2.92 6.51 -14.69
C HIS A 568 1.79 7.04 -13.80
N ASN A 569 1.86 6.86 -12.48
CA ASN A 569 0.83 7.39 -11.59
C ASN A 569 1.09 8.88 -11.27
N CYS A 570 0.37 9.79 -11.92
CA CYS A 570 0.54 11.25 -11.77
C CYS A 570 0.40 11.81 -10.35
N ARG A 571 -0.23 11.08 -9.40
CA ARG A 571 -0.46 11.64 -8.06
C ARG A 571 0.84 11.91 -7.28
N GLY A 572 2.00 11.43 -7.74
CA GLY A 572 3.30 11.63 -7.06
C GLY A 572 4.36 12.48 -7.73
N SER A 573 4.48 12.45 -9.07
CA SER A 573 5.59 13.12 -9.76
C SER A 573 5.32 14.58 -10.11
N ASN A 574 4.06 15.04 -10.03
CA ASN A 574 3.62 16.38 -10.47
C ASN A 574 4.04 16.75 -11.91
N SER A 575 4.31 15.77 -12.77
CA SER A 575 4.88 16.01 -14.10
C SER A 575 3.84 16.07 -15.23
N CYS A 576 2.55 15.98 -14.91
CA CYS A 576 1.46 15.78 -15.87
C CYS A 576 0.97 17.12 -16.44
N LYS A 577 1.01 17.26 -17.77
CA LYS A 577 0.79 18.50 -18.50
C LYS A 577 -0.27 18.35 -19.59
N ALA A 578 -1.53 18.61 -19.23
CA ALA A 578 -2.77 18.36 -19.97
C ALA A 578 -3.14 16.87 -20.13
N GLU A 579 -2.41 16.01 -19.43
CA GLU A 579 -2.57 14.55 -19.46
C GLU A 579 -3.71 14.20 -18.53
N GLY A 580 -4.91 14.18 -19.11
CA GLY A 580 -6.14 14.15 -18.36
C GLY A 580 -6.34 12.98 -17.42
N GLY A 581 -7.28 13.21 -16.52
CA GLY A 581 -7.71 12.27 -15.50
C GLY A 581 -8.16 10.93 -16.08
N CYS A 582 -7.63 9.86 -15.50
CA CYS A 582 -8.23 8.66 -14.90
C CYS A 582 -9.70 8.27 -15.18
N GLY A 583 -10.53 9.04 -15.91
CA GLY A 583 -11.94 8.75 -16.14
C GLY A 583 -12.86 9.06 -14.96
N PHE A 584 -12.32 9.58 -13.85
CA PHE A 584 -13.14 10.06 -12.74
C PHE A 584 -13.88 11.33 -13.13
N VAL A 585 -15.19 11.32 -12.86
CA VAL A 585 -16.03 12.51 -13.01
C VAL A 585 -15.78 13.42 -11.81
N GLN A 586 -15.24 14.62 -12.06
CA GLN A 586 -14.88 15.58 -11.02
C GLN A 586 -15.66 16.87 -11.21
N LYS A 587 -16.21 17.45 -10.14
CA LYS A 587 -16.83 18.78 -10.22
C LYS A 587 -15.75 19.82 -10.54
N VAL A 588 -16.08 20.77 -11.41
CA VAL A 588 -15.18 21.88 -11.75
C VAL A 588 -14.80 22.64 -10.47
N GLY A 589 -13.51 22.86 -10.24
CA GLY A 589 -12.99 23.58 -9.07
C GLY A 589 -12.72 22.72 -7.82
N GLU A 590 -13.11 21.45 -7.78
CA GLU A 590 -12.86 20.54 -6.64
C GLU A 590 -11.55 19.74 -6.75
N SER A 591 -10.63 20.16 -7.63
CA SER A 591 -9.47 19.39 -8.11
C SER A 591 -8.33 19.10 -7.10
N LYS A 592 -8.56 19.23 -5.79
CA LYS A 592 -7.51 19.03 -4.78
C LYS A 592 -7.19 17.56 -4.48
N SER A 593 -8.09 16.62 -4.77
CA SER A 593 -7.82 15.19 -4.60
C SER A 593 -8.79 14.34 -5.42
N CYS A 594 -8.27 13.62 -6.42
CA CYS A 594 -9.04 12.60 -7.13
C CYS A 594 -9.42 11.48 -6.12
N GLY A 595 -10.71 11.18 -5.97
CA GLY A 595 -11.22 10.05 -5.16
C GLY A 595 -11.62 10.37 -3.71
N GLN A 596 -11.88 11.61 -3.35
CA GLN A 596 -12.49 11.90 -2.03
C GLN A 596 -13.98 11.58 -2.06
N SER A 597 -14.35 10.38 -1.61
CA SER A 597 -15.38 10.34 -0.57
C SER A 597 -14.75 10.93 0.71
N VAL A 598 -14.87 12.25 0.82
CA VAL A 598 -14.84 13.07 2.06
C VAL A 598 -14.07 12.49 3.26
N HIS A 599 -12.74 12.63 3.31
CA HIS A 599 -12.03 12.72 4.58
C HIS A 599 -12.13 14.16 5.09
N PHE A 600 -12.91 14.33 6.16
CA PHE A 600 -12.85 15.51 7.01
C PHE A 600 -11.44 15.61 7.62
N GLN A 601 -10.65 16.58 7.17
CA GLN A 601 -9.65 17.16 8.07
C GLN A 601 -10.40 17.64 9.32
N LYS A 602 -9.88 17.34 10.51
CA LYS A 602 -10.29 18.01 11.75
C LYS A 602 -10.37 19.51 11.45
N VAL A 603 -11.60 20.02 11.49
CA VAL A 603 -11.90 21.43 11.25
C VAL A 603 -11.10 22.24 12.26
N ALA A 604 -10.09 22.98 11.77
CA ALA A 604 -9.63 24.16 12.48
C ALA A 604 -10.88 25.03 12.69
N GLN A 605 -11.15 25.42 13.93
CA GLN A 605 -12.32 26.21 14.28
C GLN A 605 -12.57 27.33 13.26
N PRO A 606 -13.85 27.63 12.93
CA PRO A 606 -14.19 28.59 11.90
C PRO A 606 -13.47 29.91 12.17
N VAL A 607 -12.58 30.29 11.24
CA VAL A 607 -12.01 31.63 11.22
C VAL A 607 -13.19 32.58 11.00
N LEU A 608 -13.42 33.39 12.02
CA LEU A 608 -14.58 34.25 12.21
C LEU A 608 -14.49 35.52 11.33
N CYS A 609 -14.27 35.36 10.03
CA CYS A 609 -14.11 36.47 9.08
C CYS A 609 -14.91 36.19 7.80
N GLY A 610 -16.10 36.79 7.71
CA GLY A 610 -17.07 36.63 6.62
C GLY A 610 -16.59 37.18 5.27
N GLY A 611 -15.90 36.33 4.50
CA GLY A 611 -15.82 36.49 3.04
C GLY A 611 -17.12 36.03 2.37
N PRO A 612 -17.50 36.62 1.22
CA PRO A 612 -18.73 36.24 0.53
C PRO A 612 -18.69 34.78 0.08
N THR A 613 -19.72 34.02 0.47
CA THR A 613 -20.00 32.70 -0.07
C THR A 613 -20.28 32.81 -1.58
N PRO A 614 -19.69 31.96 -2.44
CA PRO A 614 -20.00 31.93 -3.86
C PRO A 614 -21.50 31.68 -4.06
N LYS A 615 -22.14 32.42 -4.99
CA LYS A 615 -23.53 32.17 -5.38
C LYS A 615 -23.63 30.76 -5.97
N PRO A 616 -24.71 30.01 -5.72
CA PRO A 616 -24.92 28.69 -6.31
C PRO A 616 -24.99 28.81 -7.84
N GLN A 617 -24.08 28.17 -8.56
CA GLN A 617 -24.23 27.92 -9.99
C GLN A 617 -25.46 27.02 -10.22
N LYS A 618 -26.21 27.30 -11.29
CA LYS A 618 -27.53 26.70 -11.54
C LYS A 618 -27.48 25.25 -12.04
N GLU A 619 -26.31 24.78 -12.48
CA GLU A 619 -26.02 23.42 -12.92
C GLU A 619 -24.63 23.01 -12.43
N THR A 620 -24.47 21.76 -11.97
CA THR A 620 -23.16 21.22 -11.56
C THR A 620 -22.38 20.84 -12.81
N LEU A 621 -21.25 21.52 -13.05
CA LEU A 621 -20.34 21.21 -14.15
C LEU A 621 -19.26 20.24 -13.70
N TYR A 622 -18.88 19.33 -14.60
CA TYR A 622 -17.81 18.39 -14.40
C TYR A 622 -16.61 18.70 -15.30
N SER A 623 -15.41 18.26 -14.94
CA SER A 623 -14.23 18.40 -15.79
C SER A 623 -14.21 17.29 -16.85
N ALA A 624 -14.01 17.65 -18.12
CA ALA A 624 -13.77 16.67 -19.18
C ALA A 624 -12.43 15.93 -18.95
N PRO A 625 -12.28 14.67 -19.41
CA PRO A 625 -10.99 13.99 -19.37
C PRO A 625 -9.95 14.75 -20.20
N GLY A 626 -8.97 15.36 -19.53
CA GLY A 626 -8.00 16.26 -20.17
C GLY A 626 -7.86 17.57 -19.41
N ASP A 627 -8.98 18.03 -18.85
CA ASP A 627 -9.14 19.41 -18.42
C ASP A 627 -9.02 19.59 -16.89
N ASN A 628 -8.69 18.51 -16.18
CA ASN A 628 -8.58 18.57 -14.73
C ASN A 628 -7.26 19.20 -14.29
N ILE A 629 -7.36 20.17 -13.40
CA ILE A 629 -6.24 20.97 -12.91
C ILE A 629 -5.74 20.38 -11.60
N CYS A 630 -5.04 19.24 -11.61
CA CYS A 630 -4.28 18.79 -10.43
C CYS A 630 -2.85 19.33 -10.48
N ALA A 631 -2.48 20.15 -9.48
CA ALA A 631 -1.13 20.68 -9.25
C ALA A 631 -0.41 21.35 -10.45
N SER A 632 -1.16 21.78 -11.48
CA SER A 632 -0.82 22.66 -12.61
C SER A 632 -1.76 22.33 -13.77
N TYR A 633 -1.51 21.21 -14.47
CA TYR A 633 -2.24 20.79 -15.68
C TYR A 633 -2.48 19.28 -15.74
N GLY A 634 -2.36 18.54 -14.64
CA GLY A 634 -2.34 17.07 -14.68
C GLY A 634 -3.61 16.39 -14.17
N GLY A 635 -3.91 15.19 -14.70
CA GLY A 635 -4.85 14.24 -14.10
C GLY A 635 -4.22 12.91 -13.69
N CYS A 636 -4.95 11.99 -13.02
CA CYS A 636 -4.35 10.70 -12.64
C CYS A 636 -4.09 9.81 -13.86
N ALA A 637 -2.83 9.44 -14.07
CA ALA A 637 -2.42 8.73 -15.25
C ALA A 637 -2.57 7.20 -15.14
N VAL A 638 -3.35 6.72 -16.11
CA VAL A 638 -3.49 5.35 -16.60
C VAL A 638 -3.92 5.53 -18.07
N PRO A 639 -3.46 4.71 -19.03
CA PRO A 639 -4.15 4.64 -20.32
C PRO A 639 -5.64 4.33 -20.05
N ILE A 640 -6.55 5.12 -20.64
CA ILE A 640 -7.98 4.83 -20.51
C ILE A 640 -8.22 3.44 -21.12
N SER A 641 -8.52 2.46 -20.26
CA SER A 641 -8.81 1.08 -20.67
C SER A 641 -9.89 1.09 -21.75
N ALA A 642 -9.79 0.17 -22.71
CA ALA A 642 -10.85 -0.04 -23.69
C ALA A 642 -12.16 -0.51 -23.04
N SER A 643 -12.08 -1.07 -21.82
CA SER A 643 -13.24 -1.48 -21.02
C SER A 643 -13.72 -0.39 -20.05
N GLN A 644 -13.10 0.80 -20.02
CA GLN A 644 -13.45 1.86 -19.08
C GLN A 644 -14.78 2.52 -19.43
N ILE A 645 -15.77 2.43 -18.54
CA ILE A 645 -17.07 3.09 -18.69
C ILE A 645 -17.41 3.94 -17.45
N TYR A 646 -18.21 4.99 -17.64
CA TYR A 646 -18.64 5.84 -16.53
C TYR A 646 -19.60 5.08 -15.59
N PRO A 647 -19.32 5.07 -14.26
CA PRO A 647 -20.24 4.49 -13.29
C PRO A 647 -21.44 5.41 -13.01
N VAL A 648 -22.34 4.95 -12.15
CA VAL A 648 -23.26 5.85 -11.43
C VAL A 648 -22.44 6.58 -10.36
N ILE A 649 -22.55 7.90 -10.28
CA ILE A 649 -21.82 8.68 -9.28
C ILE A 649 -22.74 8.91 -8.08
N GLN A 650 -22.37 8.31 -6.96
CA GLN A 650 -23.09 8.49 -5.70
C GLN A 650 -22.69 9.82 -5.07
N GLN A 651 -23.67 10.67 -4.72
CA GLN A 651 -23.39 11.93 -4.01
C GLN A 651 -23.27 11.64 -2.51
N ALA A 652 -22.06 11.72 -1.98
CA ALA A 652 -21.73 11.32 -0.62
C ALA A 652 -22.26 12.26 0.49
N THR A 653 -22.99 13.33 0.17
CA THR A 653 -23.19 14.48 1.07
C THR A 653 -24.61 14.72 1.58
N SER A 654 -25.65 14.09 1.05
CA SER A 654 -27.00 14.20 1.64
C SER A 654 -27.95 13.09 1.16
N PRO A 655 -28.82 12.53 2.02
CA PRO A 655 -29.89 11.61 1.62
C PRO A 655 -30.93 12.21 0.65
N ASP A 656 -30.85 13.52 0.39
CA ASP A 656 -31.74 14.25 -0.52
C ASP A 656 -31.14 14.54 -1.92
N GLU A 657 -29.87 14.20 -2.16
CA GLU A 657 -29.23 14.36 -3.48
C GLU A 657 -29.30 13.05 -4.28
N ASN A 658 -29.90 13.12 -5.48
CA ASN A 658 -29.98 11.96 -6.37
C ASN A 658 -28.60 11.58 -6.93
N ASP A 659 -28.37 10.29 -7.08
CA ASP A 659 -27.25 9.73 -7.84
C ASP A 659 -27.16 10.35 -9.23
N VAL A 660 -25.94 10.63 -9.68
CA VAL A 660 -25.68 11.23 -10.99
C VAL A 660 -25.45 10.12 -12.00
N THR A 661 -26.42 9.95 -12.90
CA THR A 661 -26.38 8.99 -14.01
C THR A 661 -25.98 9.63 -15.33
N SER A 662 -25.95 10.96 -15.39
CA SER A 662 -25.51 11.75 -16.52
C SER A 662 -25.18 13.17 -16.08
N GLY A 663 -24.38 13.87 -16.87
CA GLY A 663 -24.02 15.25 -16.58
C GLY A 663 -23.39 15.95 -17.77
N ILE A 664 -22.91 17.16 -17.53
CA ILE A 664 -22.30 18.03 -18.53
C ILE A 664 -20.88 18.36 -18.07
N MET A 665 -19.92 18.17 -18.97
CA MET A 665 -18.52 18.49 -18.77
C MET A 665 -18.16 19.82 -19.42
N GLU A 666 -17.47 20.67 -18.67
CA GLU A 666 -16.83 21.88 -19.15
C GLU A 666 -15.60 21.51 -19.99
N LEU A 667 -15.41 22.22 -21.11
CA LEU A 667 -14.25 22.09 -21.98
C LEU A 667 -13.28 23.24 -21.81
N ASN A 668 -11.99 22.92 -21.77
CA ASN A 668 -10.91 23.87 -21.74
C ASN A 668 -9.94 23.68 -22.92
N ASP A 669 -9.38 24.79 -23.40
CA ASP A 669 -8.26 24.82 -24.33
C ASP A 669 -6.98 25.25 -23.58
N TYR A 670 -5.82 24.72 -23.98
CA TYR A 670 -4.52 25.12 -23.46
C TYR A 670 -3.80 26.03 -24.46
N ALA A 671 -3.87 27.35 -24.22
CA ALA A 671 -3.25 28.36 -25.08
C ALA A 671 -1.88 28.79 -24.52
N ILE A 672 -0.89 28.99 -25.39
CA ILE A 672 0.42 29.55 -25.00
C ILE A 672 0.26 31.05 -24.72
N ASP A 673 0.63 31.49 -23.52
CA ASP A 673 0.83 32.90 -23.23
C ASP A 673 2.09 33.38 -23.96
N TRP A 674 1.90 34.27 -24.92
CA TRP A 674 2.97 34.81 -25.76
C TRP A 674 4.03 35.61 -24.97
N ARG A 675 3.75 36.03 -23.72
CA ARG A 675 4.67 36.78 -22.86
C ARG A 675 5.61 35.88 -22.09
N THR A 676 5.12 34.75 -21.61
CA THR A 676 5.87 33.83 -20.75
C THR A 676 6.34 32.60 -21.51
N GLY A 677 5.70 32.27 -22.63
CA GLY A 677 5.89 31.01 -23.34
C GLY A 677 5.27 29.81 -22.61
N GLU A 678 4.51 30.04 -21.54
CA GLU A 678 3.84 29.00 -20.75
C GLU A 678 2.41 28.78 -21.22
N TYR A 679 1.89 27.57 -21.05
CA TYR A 679 0.47 27.29 -21.30
C TYR A 679 -0.42 27.93 -20.24
N THR A 680 -1.64 28.30 -20.63
CA THR A 680 -2.73 28.81 -19.80
C THR A 680 -4.03 28.11 -20.18
N THR A 681 -4.87 27.80 -19.19
CA THR A 681 -6.21 27.23 -19.43
C THR A 681 -7.17 28.34 -19.87
N VAL A 682 -7.82 28.16 -21.01
CA VAL A 682 -8.85 29.04 -21.55
C VAL A 682 -10.14 28.24 -21.67
N ASN A 683 -11.17 28.64 -20.91
CA ASN A 683 -12.48 28.04 -21.03
C ASN A 683 -13.03 28.26 -22.44
N LEU A 684 -13.55 27.21 -23.06
CA LEU A 684 -14.26 27.31 -24.32
C LEU A 684 -15.70 27.74 -24.04
N ASP A 685 -15.90 29.06 -23.86
CA ASP A 685 -17.19 29.66 -23.48
C ASP A 685 -18.39 29.07 -24.26
N GLY A 686 -19.27 28.38 -23.54
CA GLY A 686 -20.52 27.80 -24.07
C GLY A 686 -20.40 26.40 -24.69
N ASP A 687 -19.19 25.85 -24.84
CA ASP A 687 -18.96 24.51 -25.36
C ASP A 687 -18.89 23.51 -24.20
N THR A 688 -19.78 22.52 -24.20
CA THR A 688 -19.85 21.48 -23.18
C THR A 688 -20.06 20.11 -23.80
N ILE A 689 -19.67 19.05 -23.08
CA ILE A 689 -19.86 17.67 -23.52
C ILE A 689 -20.73 16.90 -22.54
N PRO A 690 -21.83 16.29 -23.00
CA PRO A 690 -22.62 15.41 -22.16
C PRO A 690 -21.88 14.08 -21.92
N PHE A 691 -22.11 13.48 -20.76
CA PHE A 691 -21.75 12.10 -20.48
C PHE A 691 -22.91 11.39 -19.77
N GLY A 692 -22.92 10.06 -19.87
CA GLY A 692 -23.86 9.18 -19.18
C GLY A 692 -23.21 7.90 -18.66
N THR A 693 -23.84 7.30 -17.64
CA THR A 693 -23.45 6.00 -17.10
C THR A 693 -23.44 4.93 -18.20
N GLY A 694 -22.39 4.10 -18.22
CA GLY A 694 -22.19 3.06 -19.21
C GLY A 694 -21.56 3.52 -20.53
N GLU A 695 -21.35 4.83 -20.73
CA GLU A 695 -20.58 5.33 -21.87
C GLU A 695 -19.08 5.11 -21.66
N LEU A 696 -18.36 4.82 -22.76
CA LEU A 696 -16.91 4.65 -22.75
C LEU A 696 -16.24 5.98 -22.40
N VAL A 697 -15.41 5.98 -21.36
CA VAL A 697 -14.62 7.16 -20.96
C VAL A 697 -13.75 7.65 -22.12
N TYR A 698 -13.18 6.72 -22.89
CA TYR A 698 -12.36 7.06 -24.05
C TYR A 698 -13.13 7.82 -25.12
N LYS A 699 -14.40 7.47 -25.34
CA LYS A 699 -15.24 8.16 -26.32
C LYS A 699 -15.43 9.61 -25.92
N ILE A 700 -15.80 9.86 -24.66
CA ILE A 700 -16.01 11.22 -24.15
C ILE A 700 -14.71 12.03 -24.16
N ALA A 701 -13.60 11.39 -23.80
CA ALA A 701 -12.28 12.02 -23.91
C ALA A 701 -11.96 12.42 -25.37
N TRP A 702 -12.23 11.55 -26.34
CA TRP A 702 -11.98 11.85 -27.76
C TRP A 702 -12.90 12.95 -28.28
N ASP A 703 -14.17 12.93 -27.88
CA ASP A 703 -15.13 13.98 -28.23
C ASP A 703 -14.67 15.34 -27.68
N ALA A 704 -14.11 15.39 -26.47
CA ALA A 704 -13.50 16.58 -25.86
C ALA A 704 -12.32 17.09 -26.68
N TYR A 705 -11.37 16.21 -26.99
CA TYR A 705 -10.23 16.52 -27.84
C TYR A 705 -10.66 17.09 -29.20
N ALA A 706 -11.57 16.40 -29.88
CA ALA A 706 -12.07 16.78 -31.19
C ALA A 706 -12.77 18.15 -31.16
N ALA A 707 -13.49 18.47 -30.09
CA ALA A 707 -14.12 19.78 -29.91
C ALA A 707 -13.08 20.90 -29.80
N VAL A 708 -12.03 20.70 -28.98
CA VAL A 708 -10.91 21.66 -28.86
C VAL A 708 -10.20 21.84 -30.20
N MET A 709 -9.86 20.74 -30.89
CA MET A 709 -9.15 20.81 -32.17
C MET A 709 -9.95 21.49 -33.27
N LYS A 710 -11.27 21.25 -33.35
CA LYS A 710 -12.16 21.97 -34.29
C LYS A 710 -12.27 23.45 -33.99
N LYS A 711 -12.14 23.86 -32.73
CA LYS A 711 -12.08 25.28 -32.37
C LYS A 711 -10.79 25.93 -32.86
N ARG A 712 -9.67 25.22 -32.72
CA ARG A 712 -8.33 25.66 -33.18
C ARG A 712 -8.22 25.68 -34.70
N ASP A 713 -8.78 24.68 -35.38
CA ASP A 713 -8.86 24.57 -36.84
C ASP A 713 -10.23 24.04 -37.27
N PRO A 714 -11.12 24.90 -37.82
CA PRO A 714 -12.45 24.49 -38.27
C PRO A 714 -12.46 23.38 -39.34
N ASN A 715 -11.33 23.13 -40.02
CA ASN A 715 -11.21 22.06 -41.01
C ASN A 715 -10.66 20.74 -40.42
N TRP A 716 -10.38 20.69 -39.11
CA TRP A 716 -9.86 19.49 -38.47
C TRP A 716 -10.85 18.32 -38.57
N SER A 717 -10.37 17.19 -39.06
CA SER A 717 -11.15 15.98 -39.29
C SER A 717 -10.28 14.75 -39.16
N GLU A 718 -10.00 14.33 -37.92
CA GLU A 718 -9.36 13.05 -37.64
C GLU A 718 -10.34 12.07 -36.99
N ASN A 719 -10.08 10.78 -37.20
CA ASN A 719 -10.79 9.70 -36.54
C ASN A 719 -10.06 9.29 -35.25
N PRO A 720 -10.77 8.75 -34.25
CA PRO A 720 -10.11 8.22 -33.07
C PRO A 720 -9.12 7.12 -33.49
N PRO A 721 -7.88 7.14 -32.98
CA PRO A 721 -6.90 6.12 -33.30
C PRO A 721 -7.36 4.76 -32.79
N ALA A 722 -6.89 3.70 -33.46
CA ALA A 722 -7.23 2.33 -33.08
C ALA A 722 -6.81 2.02 -31.64
N THR A 723 -7.61 1.21 -30.96
CA THR A 723 -7.30 0.72 -29.61
C THR A 723 -6.02 -0.13 -29.65
N SER A 724 -4.99 0.27 -28.90
CA SER A 724 -3.77 -0.52 -28.76
C SER A 724 -4.02 -1.80 -27.95
N ASP A 725 -3.17 -2.80 -28.15
CA ASP A 725 -3.24 -4.05 -27.39
C ASP A 725 -3.11 -3.81 -25.88
N VAL A 726 -2.26 -2.87 -25.47
CA VAL A 726 -2.15 -2.45 -24.06
C VAL A 726 -3.49 -1.97 -23.51
N ARG A 727 -4.17 -1.03 -24.19
CA ARG A 727 -5.49 -0.54 -23.77
C ARG A 727 -6.56 -1.62 -23.76
N MET A 728 -6.44 -2.58 -24.68
CA MET A 728 -7.37 -3.69 -24.79
C MET A 728 -7.31 -4.61 -23.58
N VAL A 729 -6.13 -4.82 -23.01
CA VAL A 729 -5.92 -5.81 -21.94
C VAL A 729 -6.04 -5.27 -20.53
N PHE A 730 -5.75 -3.98 -20.31
CA PHE A 730 -5.81 -3.41 -18.96
C PHE A 730 -7.26 -3.41 -18.43
N PRO A 731 -7.49 -3.83 -17.17
CA PRO A 731 -8.80 -3.74 -16.54
C PRO A 731 -9.25 -2.27 -16.40
N PRO A 732 -10.56 -2.03 -16.25
CA PRO A 732 -11.03 -0.70 -15.93
C PRO A 732 -10.54 -0.27 -14.55
N SER A 733 -10.06 0.97 -14.44
CA SER A 733 -9.37 1.50 -13.25
C SER A 733 -10.24 2.38 -12.34
N THR A 734 -11.55 2.50 -12.60
CA THR A 734 -12.49 3.32 -11.78
C THR A 734 -13.82 2.63 -11.57
#